data_AF-A0A9D6MYY1-F1
#
_entry.id   AF-A0A9D6MYY1-F1
#
_cell.length_a   1.000
_cell.length_b   1.000
_cell.length_c   1.000
_cell.angle_alpha   90.00
_cell.angle_beta   90.00
_cell.angle_gamma   90.00
#
_symmetry.space_group_name_H-M   'P 1'
#
loop_
_entity.id
_entity.type
_entity.pdbx_description
1 polymer ?
#
loop_
_entity_poly.entity_id
_entity_poly.type
_entity_poly.pdbx_seq_one_letter_code
_entity_poly.pdbx_strand_id
1 'polypeptide(L)'
;MNRLLVIDMLTMIPGQLALAAMALFVGLGPSVVLGRQVEVDPARNQLVIMRGSEDSKGIGAEVWLEAATEDVIRERLRGNSNVFIHAESTLDAYRASSSPVSSLRQMEQSAALTNFFEGADFVFLNVSTNSDQILCTVTFRPSRRFTESTEKRFRCATVEELGGEASQFLAGQLGLRDFPNLGRAGIEAWSRSNAASAQYGRARLAMRNTPNLQEAAVACREALKIDPKFRRAKGLLAWILADSGVVDEAITAAREALTQVPDDIFAYKALALSIEPTGNMRELEAAFTQARALSPVDGELAFQNGFFCANQGRYEEGISLLERGLALEPFALCEAPARAAIGFSYAYAGPVDSALEALNKVPSSPPFDGGVEEYLARGYGRLGQTRAAVLHSERLLDILESQDPSGTDGRSVVVKEFLKLWKPRLVPHLSSNAITYETLQATNEALLNTRLSASERSSVVDPVKVTPEITETALRLTLTKTNLMDRAEALFDWTCAHVAPPDLSLPDKKFDAQDSLRSALAGHRSLNSQTASFLLVAMTRSIGLTSHVAQVVRAFDGSRATHACAFLTTSVTQGILLDAPSRWFGVPHLEFRVLCDAQAAALLLSGSRGLDGELLASKLYPESPAILFNVFFRYWQVGDWEAAAEYSKRLDKIEPGGALSEWAASTFADHEGRLPDALAHAAKAISIEPDSAFFRLQHGQMLLLHGRTNEARVALKEALHYQVTDGERKIVEQLLKEK
;
A
#
# COMPACT_ATOMS: atom_id res chain seq x y z
N MET A 1 50.62 -11.43 13.06
CA MET A 1 51.87 -11.63 13.82
C MET A 1 51.60 -11.32 15.27
N ASN A 2 51.90 -12.28 16.16
CA ASN A 2 52.29 -12.16 17.58
C ASN A 2 51.48 -11.20 18.48
N ARG A 3 51.03 -11.59 19.68
CA ARG A 3 51.88 -12.12 20.75
C ARG A 3 51.05 -12.91 21.77
N LEU A 4 51.53 -14.12 22.09
CA LEU A 4 51.26 -14.80 23.35
C LEU A 4 51.60 -13.86 24.51
N LEU A 5 50.70 -13.76 25.48
CA LEU A 5 51.03 -13.29 26.83
C LEU A 5 51.29 -14.54 27.68
N VAL A 6 52.56 -14.76 28.00
CA VAL A 6 53.01 -15.68 29.05
C VAL A 6 52.66 -15.03 30.38
N ILE A 7 51.87 -15.71 31.22
CA ILE A 7 51.63 -15.30 32.61
C ILE A 7 52.29 -16.32 33.52
N ASP A 8 53.22 -15.83 34.34
CA ASP A 8 54.02 -16.56 35.32
C ASP A 8 53.14 -17.28 36.36
N MET A 9 53.32 -18.60 36.48
CA MET A 9 52.50 -19.50 37.32
C MET A 9 53.05 -19.71 38.75
N LEU A 10 53.72 -18.72 39.36
CA LEU A 10 54.42 -18.95 40.63
C LEU A 10 53.96 -18.16 41.86
N THR A 11 52.83 -17.43 41.80
CA THR A 11 52.30 -16.74 43.01
C THR A 11 50.76 -16.72 43.13
N MET A 12 50.06 -17.81 42.82
CA MET A 12 48.61 -17.91 43.06
C MET A 12 48.23 -18.91 44.16
N ILE A 13 47.33 -18.47 45.05
CA ILE A 13 46.72 -19.24 46.14
C ILE A 13 45.69 -20.24 45.55
N PRO A 14 45.52 -21.46 46.10
CA PRO A 14 44.79 -22.57 45.45
C PRO A 14 43.33 -22.32 45.01
N GLY A 15 42.67 -21.26 45.51
CA GLY A 15 41.29 -20.93 45.15
C GLY A 15 41.09 -20.29 43.77
N GLN A 16 42.12 -19.67 43.17
CA GLN A 16 41.97 -18.98 41.89
C GLN A 16 42.14 -19.89 40.65
N LEU A 17 42.66 -21.11 40.84
CA LEU A 17 42.71 -22.12 39.76
C LEU A 17 41.32 -22.64 39.36
N ALA A 18 40.35 -22.64 40.29
CA ALA A 18 39.00 -23.13 40.02
C ALA A 18 38.18 -22.18 39.13
N LEU A 19 38.38 -20.85 39.28
CA LEU A 19 37.67 -19.85 38.48
C LEU A 19 38.20 -19.74 37.05
N ALA A 20 39.52 -19.82 36.85
CA ALA A 20 40.12 -19.77 35.52
C ALA A 20 39.76 -21.00 34.67
N ALA A 21 39.60 -22.17 35.29
CA ALA A 21 39.18 -23.40 34.61
C ALA A 21 37.68 -23.40 34.25
N MET A 22 36.82 -22.73 35.02
CA MET A 22 35.38 -22.61 34.70
C MET A 22 35.11 -21.68 33.51
N ALA A 23 35.92 -20.65 33.30
CA ALA A 23 35.79 -19.74 32.16
C ALA A 23 36.13 -20.38 30.81
N LEU A 24 36.85 -21.50 30.80
CA LEU A 24 37.23 -22.24 29.58
C LEU A 24 36.18 -23.29 29.13
N PHE A 25 35.19 -23.63 29.98
CA PHE A 25 34.20 -24.69 29.68
C PHE A 25 32.85 -24.18 29.19
N VAL A 26 32.61 -22.88 29.22
CA VAL A 26 31.40 -22.25 28.66
C VAL A 26 31.86 -21.35 27.51
N GLY A 27 31.63 -21.78 26.28
CA GLY A 27 32.04 -21.09 25.06
C GLY A 27 31.31 -19.76 24.83
N LEU A 28 31.58 -18.76 25.66
CA LEU A 28 31.24 -17.37 25.41
C LEU A 28 32.38 -16.72 24.61
N GLY A 29 32.05 -16.19 23.44
CA GLY A 29 32.97 -15.41 22.62
C GLY A 29 33.47 -14.14 23.34
N PRO A 30 34.56 -13.53 22.87
CA PRO A 30 35.25 -12.48 23.61
C PRO A 30 34.55 -11.15 23.42
N SER A 31 33.78 -10.69 24.40
CA SER A 31 33.46 -9.27 24.63
C SER A 31 32.82 -9.07 26.00
N VAL A 32 33.26 -8.03 26.71
CA VAL A 32 32.74 -7.48 27.97
C VAL A 32 33.26 -8.16 29.25
N VAL A 33 34.42 -7.71 29.71
CA VAL A 33 34.79 -7.72 31.13
C VAL A 33 34.75 -6.26 31.60
N LEU A 34 33.79 -5.90 32.46
CA LEU A 34 33.79 -4.63 33.20
C LEU A 34 33.64 -4.92 34.70
N GLY A 35 34.52 -4.31 35.49
CA GLY A 35 34.90 -4.71 36.84
C GLY A 35 33.85 -4.56 37.95
N ARG A 36 34.00 -5.36 39.01
CA ARG A 36 33.24 -5.30 40.28
C ARG A 36 34.16 -4.79 41.41
N GLN A 37 33.69 -3.85 42.23
CA GLN A 37 34.33 -3.46 43.50
C GLN A 37 33.73 -4.26 44.67
N VAL A 38 34.56 -4.64 45.64
CA VAL A 38 34.19 -5.39 46.86
C VAL A 38 34.48 -4.51 48.07
N GLU A 39 33.52 -4.37 49.00
CA GLU A 39 33.75 -3.80 50.34
C GLU A 39 33.27 -4.77 51.42
N VAL A 40 33.96 -4.78 52.55
CA VAL A 40 33.75 -5.71 53.68
C VAL A 40 33.36 -4.88 54.91
N ASP A 41 32.24 -5.23 55.57
CA ASP A 41 31.86 -4.66 56.88
C ASP A 41 32.72 -5.31 57.99
N PRO A 42 33.62 -4.56 58.66
CA PRO A 42 34.57 -5.14 59.59
C PRO A 42 33.93 -5.60 60.92
N ALA A 43 32.69 -5.22 61.23
CA ALA A 43 32.08 -5.52 62.52
C ALA A 43 31.37 -6.88 62.59
N ARG A 44 31.05 -7.49 61.43
CA ARG A 44 30.21 -8.70 61.36
C ARG A 44 30.78 -9.86 60.56
N ASN A 45 31.94 -9.69 59.92
CA ASN A 45 32.56 -10.74 59.10
C ASN A 45 31.60 -11.33 58.04
N GLN A 46 30.74 -10.48 57.46
CA GLN A 46 29.78 -10.86 56.42
C GLN A 46 30.17 -10.19 55.10
N LEU A 47 30.24 -10.97 54.02
CA LEU A 47 30.49 -10.48 52.66
C LEU A 47 29.18 -9.88 52.11
N VAL A 48 29.19 -8.59 51.74
CA VAL A 48 28.03 -7.94 51.10
C VAL A 48 28.44 -7.48 49.70
N ILE A 49 27.92 -8.12 48.66
CA ILE A 49 28.11 -7.70 47.26
C ILE A 49 26.85 -6.97 46.77
N MET A 50 27.00 -5.77 46.20
CA MET A 50 25.92 -5.05 45.49
C MET A 50 26.39 -4.46 44.14
N ARG A 51 25.55 -4.71 43.12
CA ARG A 51 25.34 -4.06 41.78
C ARG A 51 26.26 -4.36 40.57
N GLY A 52 25.59 -4.72 39.46
CA GLY A 52 25.96 -4.52 38.04
C GLY A 52 25.37 -5.62 37.12
N SER A 53 24.72 -5.37 35.96
CA SER A 53 24.64 -4.21 35.05
C SER A 53 23.24 -4.06 34.40
N GLU A 54 22.93 -2.87 33.86
CA GLU A 54 21.74 -2.61 33.02
C GLU A 54 21.85 -3.40 31.70
N ASP A 55 21.03 -4.45 31.58
CA ASP A 55 20.46 -4.87 30.29
C ASP A 55 18.93 -4.75 30.41
N SER A 56 18.27 -4.42 29.30
CA SER A 56 16.91 -3.87 29.16
C SER A 56 15.70 -4.66 29.72
N LYS A 57 15.89 -5.57 30.69
CA LYS A 57 14.83 -6.29 31.42
C LYS A 57 15.18 -6.53 32.90
N GLY A 58 15.14 -5.48 33.72
CA GLY A 58 14.99 -5.58 35.18
C GLY A 58 16.25 -5.96 35.99
N ILE A 59 16.43 -5.27 37.12
CA ILE A 59 17.55 -5.44 38.06
C ILE A 59 17.39 -6.78 38.81
N GLY A 60 18.35 -7.71 38.70
CA GLY A 60 18.39 -8.94 39.51
C GLY A 60 19.25 -8.77 40.77
N ALA A 61 18.84 -9.40 41.88
CA ALA A 61 19.63 -9.46 43.12
C ALA A 61 20.17 -10.87 43.36
N GLU A 62 21.46 -11.00 43.70
CA GLU A 62 22.11 -12.27 44.08
C GLU A 62 22.32 -12.31 45.60
N VAL A 63 21.97 -13.43 46.26
CA VAL A 63 22.13 -13.63 47.72
C VAL A 63 22.84 -14.95 48.01
N TRP A 64 23.89 -14.90 48.83
CA TRP A 64 24.67 -16.06 49.28
C TRP A 64 24.35 -16.37 50.75
N LEU A 65 24.00 -17.63 51.05
CA LEU A 65 23.39 -18.05 52.32
C LEU A 65 24.38 -18.32 53.47
N GLU A 66 25.68 -18.10 53.31
CA GLU A 66 26.64 -18.37 54.40
C GLU A 66 26.41 -17.50 55.65
N ALA A 67 25.66 -16.38 55.56
CA ALA A 67 25.43 -15.51 56.73
C ALA A 67 24.13 -14.67 56.75
N ALA A 68 23.11 -14.99 55.94
CA ALA A 68 21.87 -14.21 55.89
C ALA A 68 20.81 -14.72 56.89
N THR A 69 20.21 -13.83 57.69
CA THR A 69 19.08 -14.17 58.57
C THR A 69 17.74 -14.14 57.82
N GLU A 70 16.74 -14.86 58.35
CA GLU A 70 15.41 -15.04 57.75
C GLU A 70 14.72 -13.71 57.38
N ASP A 71 14.94 -12.66 58.16
CA ASP A 71 14.37 -11.32 57.93
C ASP A 71 14.97 -10.62 56.70
N VAL A 72 16.26 -10.80 56.42
CA VAL A 72 16.98 -10.17 55.28
C VAL A 72 16.50 -10.75 53.94
N ILE A 73 16.21 -12.05 53.91
CA ILE A 73 15.72 -12.76 52.72
C ILE A 73 14.28 -12.32 52.39
N ARG A 74 13.41 -12.20 53.42
CA ARG A 74 12.03 -11.74 53.26
C ARG A 74 11.93 -10.30 52.77
N GLU A 75 12.84 -9.42 53.21
CA GLU A 75 12.87 -8.03 52.78
C GLU A 75 13.26 -7.88 51.30
N ARG A 76 14.14 -8.74 50.77
CA ARG A 76 14.64 -8.66 49.38
C ARG A 76 13.74 -9.31 48.33
N LEU A 77 12.93 -10.29 48.73
CA LEU A 77 11.88 -10.89 47.89
C LEU A 77 10.64 -9.99 47.74
N ARG A 78 10.44 -9.01 48.64
CA ARG A 78 9.36 -8.01 48.52
C ARG A 78 9.69 -7.01 47.41
N GLY A 79 9.21 -7.27 46.21
CA GLY A 79 9.16 -6.30 45.10
C GLY A 79 10.19 -6.50 43.97
N ASN A 80 11.01 -7.54 44.00
CA ASN A 80 11.93 -7.88 42.91
C ASN A 80 11.47 -9.15 42.18
N SER A 81 11.38 -9.10 40.85
CA SER A 81 10.89 -10.20 40.01
C SER A 81 11.95 -11.26 39.66
N ASN A 82 13.23 -11.01 39.96
CA ASN A 82 14.35 -11.94 39.73
C ASN A 82 15.35 -11.90 40.92
N VAL A 83 15.34 -12.93 41.77
CA VAL A 83 16.29 -13.10 42.88
C VAL A 83 16.96 -14.46 42.78
N PHE A 84 18.30 -14.50 42.84
CA PHE A 84 19.10 -15.71 42.75
C PHE A 84 19.67 -16.08 44.14
N ILE A 85 19.44 -17.32 44.58
CA ILE A 85 19.84 -17.81 45.92
C ILE A 85 20.87 -18.94 45.77
N HIS A 86 22.00 -18.81 46.46
CA HIS A 86 23.08 -19.82 46.48
C HIS A 86 23.18 -20.47 47.87
N ALA A 87 23.05 -21.80 47.93
CA ALA A 87 23.15 -22.60 49.17
C ALA A 87 24.10 -23.80 48.98
N GLU A 88 24.90 -24.11 50.00
CA GLU A 88 25.89 -25.22 49.95
C GLU A 88 25.33 -26.57 50.41
N SER A 89 24.17 -26.61 51.09
CA SER A 89 23.53 -27.86 51.50
C SER A 89 22.02 -27.88 51.20
N THR A 90 21.49 -29.07 50.91
CA THR A 90 20.06 -29.29 50.64
C THR A 90 19.18 -28.92 51.85
N LEU A 91 19.74 -29.03 53.06
CA LEU A 91 19.06 -28.71 54.31
C LEU A 91 18.94 -27.19 54.54
N ASP A 92 19.91 -26.41 54.08
CA ASP A 92 19.91 -24.95 54.23
C ASP A 92 19.03 -24.26 53.18
N ALA A 93 18.99 -24.79 51.94
CA ALA A 93 18.00 -24.40 50.94
C ALA A 93 16.55 -24.69 51.41
N TYR A 94 16.36 -25.81 52.11
CA TYR A 94 15.07 -26.22 52.69
C TYR A 94 14.62 -25.31 53.83
N ARG A 95 15.50 -24.95 54.78
CA ARG A 95 15.21 -24.02 55.89
C ARG A 95 14.74 -22.63 55.40
N ALA A 96 15.21 -22.19 54.24
CA ALA A 96 14.82 -20.91 53.64
C ALA A 96 13.43 -20.92 52.95
N SER A 97 12.81 -22.09 52.73
CA SER A 97 11.60 -22.26 51.88
C SER A 97 10.23 -22.16 52.60
N SER A 98 10.20 -22.07 53.94
CA SER A 98 9.01 -21.79 54.77
C SER A 98 7.69 -22.59 54.49
N SER A 99 7.48 -23.75 55.15
CA SER A 99 6.13 -24.16 55.62
C SER A 99 6.15 -25.26 56.70
N PRO A 100 5.21 -25.29 57.67
CA PRO A 100 5.22 -26.22 58.79
C PRO A 100 4.44 -27.49 58.47
N VAL A 101 5.14 -28.63 58.29
CA VAL A 101 4.46 -29.94 58.21
C VAL A 101 5.07 -30.89 59.24
N SER A 102 4.26 -31.22 60.24
CA SER A 102 4.58 -32.12 61.36
C SER A 102 4.84 -33.58 60.96
N SER A 103 4.68 -33.95 59.68
CA SER A 103 4.90 -35.30 59.16
C SER A 103 6.36 -35.64 58.86
N LEU A 104 7.27 -34.67 58.86
CA LEU A 104 8.70 -34.91 58.59
C LEU A 104 9.51 -35.35 59.83
N ARG A 105 9.00 -35.17 61.05
CA ARG A 105 9.59 -35.81 62.25
C ARG A 105 9.47 -37.35 62.20
N GLN A 106 8.55 -37.88 61.41
CA GLN A 106 8.47 -39.33 61.13
C GLN A 106 9.45 -39.77 60.04
N MET A 107 9.95 -38.86 59.18
CA MET A 107 10.89 -39.18 58.10
C MET A 107 12.35 -39.29 58.54
N GLU A 108 12.75 -38.61 59.63
CA GLU A 108 14.09 -38.81 60.25
C GLU A 108 14.35 -40.28 60.66
N GLN A 109 13.29 -41.08 60.84
CA GLN A 109 13.38 -42.46 61.31
C GLN A 109 13.42 -43.50 60.18
N SER A 110 13.36 -43.10 58.90
CA SER A 110 13.40 -44.03 57.76
C SER A 110 14.81 -44.22 57.21
N ALA A 111 15.45 -45.33 57.59
CA ALA A 111 16.80 -45.73 57.13
C ALA A 111 16.91 -45.93 55.60
N ALA A 112 15.79 -45.99 54.87
CA ALA A 112 15.77 -46.21 53.42
C ALA A 112 16.09 -44.95 52.60
N LEU A 113 15.81 -43.75 53.13
CA LEU A 113 16.04 -42.49 52.43
C LEU A 113 17.43 -41.89 52.70
N THR A 114 18.04 -42.21 53.85
CA THR A 114 19.42 -41.80 54.16
C THR A 114 20.41 -42.34 53.11
N ASN A 115 20.20 -43.57 52.63
CA ASN A 115 21.01 -44.18 51.55
C ASN A 115 20.71 -43.63 50.15
N PHE A 116 19.60 -42.91 49.95
CA PHE A 116 19.23 -42.36 48.63
C PHE A 116 19.99 -41.06 48.32
N PHE A 117 20.42 -40.34 49.35
CA PHE A 117 21.09 -39.04 49.23
C PHE A 117 22.60 -39.08 49.55
N GLU A 118 23.14 -40.20 50.03
CA GLU A 118 24.59 -40.37 50.19
C GLU A 118 25.28 -40.50 48.81
N GLY A 119 25.82 -39.39 48.30
CA GLY A 119 26.73 -39.38 47.14
C GLY A 119 26.41 -38.38 46.02
N ALA A 120 25.50 -37.44 46.22
CA ALA A 120 25.22 -36.37 45.26
C ALA A 120 25.66 -35.00 45.80
N ASP A 121 26.69 -34.42 45.18
CA ASP A 121 27.05 -33.01 45.39
C ASP A 121 26.21 -32.14 44.44
N PHE A 122 25.45 -31.17 44.98
CA PHE A 122 24.47 -30.36 44.23
C PHE A 122 24.94 -28.94 43.93
N VAL A 123 24.58 -28.40 42.75
CA VAL A 123 24.80 -26.99 42.39
C VAL A 123 23.67 -26.46 41.49
N PHE A 124 23.03 -25.37 41.90
CA PHE A 124 22.05 -24.48 41.21
C PHE A 124 20.54 -24.78 41.35
N LEU A 125 19.85 -23.80 41.95
CA LEU A 125 18.39 -23.64 41.93
C LEU A 125 18.07 -22.25 41.32
N ASN A 126 17.47 -22.22 40.13
CA ASN A 126 17.08 -20.99 39.45
C ASN A 126 15.57 -20.79 39.58
N VAL A 127 15.14 -19.66 40.15
CA VAL A 127 13.72 -19.34 40.35
C VAL A 127 13.40 -18.07 39.55
N SER A 128 12.57 -18.23 38.52
CA SER A 128 12.07 -17.14 37.69
C SER A 128 10.59 -16.95 37.96
N THR A 129 10.15 -15.70 38.17
CA THR A 129 8.75 -15.36 38.38
C THR A 129 8.25 -14.45 37.26
N ASN A 130 7.11 -14.80 36.67
CA ASN A 130 6.28 -13.88 35.89
C ASN A 130 4.86 -13.92 36.44
N SER A 131 4.04 -12.91 36.12
CA SER A 131 2.81 -12.53 36.84
C SER A 131 1.78 -13.64 37.14
N ASP A 132 1.88 -14.83 36.53
CA ASP A 132 1.02 -15.98 36.84
C ASP A 132 1.74 -17.33 37.03
N GLN A 133 3.08 -17.41 37.00
CA GLN A 133 3.82 -18.67 37.25
C GLN A 133 5.22 -18.47 37.89
N ILE A 134 5.61 -19.42 38.75
CA ILE A 134 6.97 -19.58 39.28
C ILE A 134 7.62 -20.78 38.59
N LEU A 135 8.76 -20.57 37.93
CA LEU A 135 9.55 -21.62 37.30
C LEU A 135 10.82 -21.88 38.12
N CYS A 136 10.95 -23.10 38.67
CA CYS A 136 12.14 -23.55 39.39
C CYS A 136 12.92 -24.58 38.56
N THR A 137 14.19 -24.32 38.28
CA THR A 137 15.08 -25.24 37.58
C THR A 137 16.18 -25.71 38.53
N VAL A 138 16.30 -27.02 38.74
CA VAL A 138 17.33 -27.64 39.59
C VAL A 138 18.27 -28.49 38.73
N THR A 139 19.58 -28.29 38.86
CA THR A 139 20.59 -29.03 38.09
C THR A 139 21.39 -29.96 38.99
N PHE A 140 21.62 -31.20 38.55
CA PHE A 140 22.37 -32.22 39.29
C PHE A 140 23.72 -32.52 38.61
N ARG A 141 24.78 -32.76 39.38
CA ARG A 141 26.07 -33.28 38.88
C ARG A 141 26.43 -34.57 39.62
N PRO A 142 26.56 -35.73 38.96
CA PRO A 142 26.95 -36.96 39.65
C PRO A 142 28.47 -37.02 39.84
N SER A 143 28.96 -37.28 41.08
CA SER A 143 30.39 -37.23 41.40
C SER A 143 31.13 -38.59 41.39
N ARG A 144 30.48 -39.73 41.08
CA ARG A 144 31.18 -41.04 40.89
C ARG A 144 30.60 -41.89 39.75
N ARG A 145 31.49 -42.62 39.04
CA ARG A 145 31.12 -43.62 38.01
C ARG A 145 30.25 -44.70 38.65
N PHE A 146 29.01 -44.82 38.19
CA PHE A 146 28.11 -45.89 38.55
C PHE A 146 28.65 -47.25 38.06
N THR A 147 28.42 -48.31 38.83
CA THR A 147 28.60 -49.69 38.35
C THR A 147 27.44 -50.07 37.42
N GLU A 148 27.70 -50.96 36.46
CA GLU A 148 26.75 -51.37 35.40
C GLU A 148 25.41 -51.94 35.94
N SER A 149 25.40 -52.47 37.17
CA SER A 149 24.17 -52.94 37.85
C SER A 149 23.29 -51.80 38.38
N THR A 150 23.91 -50.68 38.77
CA THR A 150 23.22 -49.48 39.28
C THR A 150 22.70 -48.65 38.11
N GLU A 151 23.44 -48.61 37.00
CA GLU A 151 22.99 -48.01 35.74
C GLU A 151 21.83 -48.80 35.11
N LYS A 152 21.80 -50.15 35.25
CA LYS A 152 20.64 -50.97 34.88
C LYS A 152 19.42 -50.72 35.76
N ARG A 153 19.58 -50.48 37.07
CA ARG A 153 18.46 -50.06 37.94
C ARG A 153 17.95 -48.66 37.58
N PHE A 154 18.85 -47.73 37.23
CA PHE A 154 18.47 -46.40 36.74
C PHE A 154 17.77 -46.44 35.37
N ARG A 155 18.17 -47.35 34.46
CA ARG A 155 17.48 -47.56 33.17
C ARG A 155 16.19 -48.38 33.27
N CYS A 156 16.05 -49.25 34.27
CA CYS A 156 14.83 -50.03 34.53
C CYS A 156 13.80 -49.31 35.39
N ALA A 157 14.08 -48.11 35.90
CA ALA A 157 13.07 -47.26 36.51
C ALA A 157 12.22 -46.56 35.44
N THR A 158 11.54 -47.36 34.61
CA THR A 158 10.27 -46.93 34.01
C THR A 158 9.25 -46.75 35.13
N VAL A 159 8.26 -45.90 34.89
CA VAL A 159 7.18 -45.43 35.80
C VAL A 159 6.32 -46.55 36.44
N GLU A 160 6.73 -47.83 36.36
CA GLU A 160 5.97 -48.98 36.86
C GLU A 160 6.27 -49.38 38.33
N GLU A 161 7.38 -48.93 38.95
CA GLU A 161 7.68 -49.28 40.36
C GLU A 161 7.65 -48.09 41.35
N LEU A 162 7.44 -46.86 40.87
CA LEU A 162 7.24 -45.70 41.75
C LEU A 162 5.74 -45.56 42.03
N GLY A 163 5.28 -46.26 43.07
CA GLY A 163 3.93 -46.12 43.62
C GLY A 163 3.60 -44.66 44.01
N GLY A 164 2.31 -44.39 44.22
CA GLY A 164 1.71 -43.05 44.28
C GLY A 164 2.33 -42.01 45.22
N GLU A 165 3.22 -42.39 46.12
CA GLU A 165 3.95 -41.47 47.02
C GLU A 165 5.06 -40.67 46.30
N ALA A 166 5.73 -41.25 45.30
CA ALA A 166 6.77 -40.54 44.54
C ALA A 166 6.18 -39.50 43.56
N SER A 167 4.96 -39.73 43.07
CA SER A 167 4.21 -38.77 42.27
C SER A 167 3.68 -37.61 43.11
N GLN A 168 3.27 -37.86 44.36
CA GLN A 168 2.92 -36.82 45.33
C GLN A 168 4.13 -35.94 45.69
N PHE A 169 5.32 -36.54 45.80
CA PHE A 169 6.58 -35.81 46.03
C PHE A 169 6.91 -34.82 44.89
N LEU A 170 6.75 -35.23 43.63
CA LEU A 170 6.95 -34.37 42.45
C LEU A 170 5.86 -33.29 42.31
N ALA A 171 4.62 -33.60 42.64
CA ALA A 171 3.51 -32.63 42.66
C ALA A 171 3.69 -31.54 43.74
N GLY A 172 4.22 -31.90 44.91
CA GLY A 172 4.56 -30.97 45.98
C GLY A 172 5.74 -30.05 45.64
N GLN A 173 6.76 -30.57 44.96
CA GLN A 173 7.92 -29.78 44.49
C GLN A 173 7.56 -28.73 43.43
N LEU A 174 6.48 -28.94 42.67
CA LEU A 174 6.01 -28.03 41.62
C LEU A 174 4.90 -27.05 42.09
N GLY A 175 4.55 -27.05 43.38
CA GLY A 175 3.58 -26.10 43.95
C GLY A 175 2.12 -26.30 43.49
N LEU A 176 1.79 -27.46 42.92
CA LEU A 176 0.45 -27.75 42.41
C LEU A 176 -0.47 -28.16 43.57
N ARG A 177 -1.24 -27.20 44.11
CA ARG A 177 -2.10 -27.38 45.30
C ARG A 177 -3.28 -28.34 45.11
N ASP A 178 -3.70 -28.59 43.87
CA ASP A 178 -4.83 -29.47 43.55
C ASP A 178 -4.40 -30.53 42.53
N PHE A 179 -3.63 -31.53 42.97
CA PHE A 179 -3.45 -32.75 42.19
C PHE A 179 -4.66 -33.66 42.45
N PRO A 180 -5.50 -33.97 41.45
CA PRO A 180 -6.62 -34.87 41.67
C PRO A 180 -6.07 -36.26 42.04
N ASN A 181 -6.83 -37.05 42.81
CA ASN A 181 -6.58 -38.47 43.01
C ASN A 181 -6.77 -39.21 41.68
N LEU A 182 -5.80 -39.04 40.79
CA LEU A 182 -5.76 -39.63 39.47
C LEU A 182 -5.29 -41.07 39.67
N GLY A 183 -6.19 -42.03 39.45
CA GLY A 183 -5.78 -43.44 39.30
C GLY A 183 -4.77 -43.58 38.14
N ARG A 184 -4.23 -44.79 37.94
CA ARG A 184 -3.22 -45.08 36.89
C ARG A 184 -3.53 -44.43 35.52
N ALA A 185 -4.79 -44.49 35.09
CA ALA A 185 -5.25 -43.86 33.85
C ALA A 185 -5.16 -42.32 33.83
N GLY A 186 -5.35 -41.66 34.98
CA GLY A 186 -5.24 -40.21 35.10
C GLY A 186 -3.78 -39.73 35.17
N ILE A 187 -2.88 -40.51 35.78
CA ILE A 187 -1.43 -40.24 35.78
C ILE A 187 -0.87 -40.38 34.36
N GLU A 188 -1.30 -41.42 33.63
CA GLU A 188 -0.94 -41.59 32.22
C GLU A 188 -1.46 -40.44 31.35
N ALA A 189 -2.71 -39.99 31.56
CA ALA A 189 -3.27 -38.85 30.84
C ALA A 189 -2.50 -37.54 31.13
N TRP A 190 -2.14 -37.29 32.39
CA TRP A 190 -1.35 -36.13 32.80
C TRP A 190 0.07 -36.16 32.21
N SER A 191 0.74 -37.32 32.25
CA SER A 191 2.06 -37.51 31.65
C SER A 191 2.05 -37.30 30.13
N ARG A 192 1.01 -37.79 29.43
CA ARG A 192 0.82 -37.55 27.98
C ARG A 192 0.62 -36.07 27.69
N SER A 193 -0.23 -35.38 28.47
CA SER A 193 -0.46 -33.94 28.31
C SER A 193 0.81 -33.10 28.52
N ASN A 194 1.66 -33.45 29.49
CA ASN A 194 2.94 -32.75 29.70
C ASN A 194 3.92 -33.00 28.56
N ALA A 195 4.02 -34.23 28.06
CA ALA A 195 4.86 -34.57 26.91
C ALA A 195 4.38 -33.86 25.62
N ALA A 196 3.06 -33.77 25.41
CA ALA A 196 2.48 -32.99 24.31
C ALA A 196 2.76 -31.48 24.47
N SER A 197 2.66 -30.95 25.70
CA SER A 197 2.99 -29.55 26.00
C SER A 197 4.46 -29.22 25.72
N ALA A 198 5.39 -30.16 25.95
CA ALA A 198 6.80 -29.98 25.61
C ALA A 198 7.01 -29.87 24.09
N GLN A 199 6.36 -30.71 23.29
CA GLN A 199 6.42 -30.62 21.82
C GLN A 199 5.76 -29.34 21.30
N TYR A 200 4.65 -28.90 21.90
CA TYR A 200 4.05 -27.61 21.59
C TYR A 200 4.98 -26.42 21.91
N GLY A 201 5.71 -26.47 23.04
CA GLY A 201 6.74 -25.50 23.38
C GLY A 201 7.86 -25.44 22.32
N ARG A 202 8.28 -26.59 21.79
CA ARG A 202 9.23 -26.66 20.68
C ARG A 202 8.67 -26.05 19.40
N ALA A 203 7.41 -26.30 19.07
CA ALA A 203 6.76 -25.67 17.92
C ALA A 203 6.75 -24.13 18.04
N ARG A 204 6.41 -23.61 19.22
CA ARG A 204 6.42 -22.16 19.51
C ARG A 204 7.83 -21.56 19.46
N LEU A 205 8.85 -22.30 19.87
CA LEU A 205 10.25 -21.88 19.78
C LEU A 205 10.75 -21.87 18.33
N ALA A 206 10.39 -22.91 17.57
CA ALA A 206 10.69 -23.01 16.14
C ALA A 206 10.06 -21.85 15.37
N MET A 207 8.87 -21.38 15.75
CA MET A 207 8.28 -20.18 15.14
C MET A 207 9.01 -18.86 15.50
N ARG A 208 9.72 -18.80 16.63
CA ARG A 208 10.33 -17.57 17.15
C ARG A 208 11.78 -17.34 16.74
N ASN A 209 12.59 -18.41 16.70
CA ASN A 209 14.05 -18.25 16.55
C ASN A 209 14.53 -18.30 15.10
N THR A 210 13.76 -18.95 14.21
CA THR A 210 13.99 -19.05 12.77
C THR A 210 12.68 -19.56 12.18
N PRO A 211 11.91 -18.81 11.36
CA PRO A 211 10.57 -19.23 10.90
C PRO A 211 10.62 -20.46 9.98
N ASN A 212 10.90 -21.62 10.58
CA ASN A 212 10.91 -22.92 9.96
C ASN A 212 9.56 -23.57 10.26
N LEU A 213 8.56 -23.17 9.48
CA LEU A 213 7.19 -23.64 9.60
C LEU A 213 7.08 -25.16 9.49
N GLN A 214 8.00 -25.81 8.77
CA GLN A 214 8.06 -27.26 8.66
C GLN A 214 8.43 -27.93 9.99
N GLU A 215 9.43 -27.41 10.70
CA GLU A 215 9.79 -27.92 12.02
C GLU A 215 8.69 -27.65 13.06
N ALA A 216 8.06 -26.48 13.00
CA ALA A 216 6.92 -26.15 13.85
C ALA A 216 5.71 -27.07 13.58
N ALA A 217 5.43 -27.38 12.31
CA ALA A 217 4.37 -28.32 11.93
C ALA A 217 4.66 -29.74 12.43
N VAL A 218 5.90 -30.21 12.27
CA VAL A 218 6.33 -31.52 12.78
C VAL A 218 6.15 -31.59 14.30
N ALA A 219 6.61 -30.57 15.03
CA ALA A 219 6.45 -30.51 16.48
C ALA A 219 4.97 -30.46 16.92
N CYS A 220 4.10 -29.76 16.19
CA CYS A 220 2.65 -29.79 16.45
C CYS A 220 2.04 -31.17 16.17
N ARG A 221 2.44 -31.85 15.08
CA ARG A 221 1.98 -33.21 14.77
C ARG A 221 2.45 -34.21 15.83
N GLU A 222 3.68 -34.10 16.32
CA GLU A 222 4.18 -34.93 17.43
C GLU A 222 3.42 -34.67 18.72
N ALA A 223 3.10 -33.42 19.04
CA ALA A 223 2.23 -33.10 20.19
C ALA A 223 0.86 -33.79 20.08
N LEU A 224 0.27 -33.78 18.88
CA LEU A 224 -1.04 -34.41 18.60
C LEU A 224 -0.97 -35.94 18.52
N LYS A 225 0.18 -36.55 18.20
CA LYS A 225 0.38 -38.01 18.31
C LYS A 225 0.42 -38.45 19.78
N ILE A 226 1.05 -37.66 20.64
CA ILE A 226 1.18 -37.93 22.08
C ILE A 226 -0.16 -37.72 22.79
N ASP A 227 -0.84 -36.62 22.49
CA ASP A 227 -2.19 -36.32 22.95
C ASP A 227 -3.04 -35.76 21.80
N PRO A 228 -3.89 -36.60 21.18
CA PRO A 228 -4.79 -36.18 20.11
C PRO A 228 -5.79 -35.10 20.51
N LYS A 229 -5.99 -34.88 21.82
CA LYS A 229 -6.87 -33.85 22.39
C LYS A 229 -6.09 -32.60 22.81
N PHE A 230 -4.81 -32.46 22.46
CA PHE A 230 -4.00 -31.31 22.83
C PHE A 230 -4.37 -30.07 22.00
N ARG A 231 -5.39 -29.35 22.47
CA ARG A 231 -6.13 -28.32 21.74
C ARG A 231 -5.24 -27.21 21.16
N ARG A 232 -4.24 -26.74 21.92
CA ARG A 232 -3.32 -25.66 21.50
C ARG A 232 -2.44 -26.03 20.30
N ALA A 233 -2.02 -27.29 20.17
CA ALA A 233 -1.25 -27.72 18.99
C ALA A 233 -2.14 -27.85 17.74
N LYS A 234 -3.44 -28.09 17.91
CA LYS A 234 -4.39 -28.19 16.80
C LYS A 234 -4.66 -26.83 16.15
N GLY A 235 -4.96 -25.81 16.95
CA GLY A 235 -5.10 -24.44 16.44
C GLY A 235 -3.81 -23.92 15.81
N LEU A 236 -2.66 -24.19 16.42
CA LEU A 236 -1.36 -23.79 15.87
C LEU A 236 -1.03 -24.51 14.55
N LEU A 237 -1.31 -25.82 14.46
CA LEU A 237 -1.14 -26.57 13.23
C LEU A 237 -2.06 -26.02 12.12
N ALA A 238 -3.31 -25.69 12.43
CA ALA A 238 -4.23 -25.09 11.47
C ALA A 238 -3.68 -23.77 10.90
N TRP A 239 -3.11 -22.92 11.76
CA TRP A 239 -2.46 -21.68 11.35
C TRP A 239 -1.22 -21.93 10.47
N ILE A 240 -0.36 -22.89 10.84
CA ILE A 240 0.82 -23.25 10.03
C ILE A 240 0.41 -23.80 8.66
N LEU A 241 -0.67 -24.58 8.59
CA LEU A 241 -1.22 -25.10 7.33
C LEU A 241 -1.78 -23.96 6.46
N ALA A 242 -2.47 -23.00 7.07
CA ALA A 242 -2.99 -21.82 6.38
C ALA A 242 -1.85 -21.01 5.75
N ASP A 243 -0.80 -20.72 6.54
CA ASP A 243 0.39 -19.98 6.09
C ASP A 243 1.20 -20.74 5.03
N SER A 244 1.11 -22.07 5.03
CA SER A 244 1.74 -22.94 4.01
C SER A 244 0.89 -23.10 2.74
N GLY A 245 -0.27 -22.45 2.64
CA GLY A 245 -1.16 -22.51 1.47
C GLY A 245 -2.01 -23.78 1.37
N VAL A 246 -2.07 -24.62 2.41
CA VAL A 246 -2.90 -25.85 2.43
C VAL A 246 -4.29 -25.52 2.96
N VAL A 247 -5.05 -24.77 2.15
CA VAL A 247 -6.27 -24.05 2.54
C VAL A 247 -7.37 -24.97 3.10
N ASP A 248 -7.72 -26.05 2.40
CA ASP A 248 -8.85 -26.92 2.80
C ASP A 248 -8.58 -27.66 4.13
N GLU A 249 -7.35 -28.13 4.32
CA GLU A 249 -6.94 -28.77 5.57
C GLU A 249 -6.88 -27.76 6.71
N ALA A 250 -6.43 -26.53 6.44
CA ALA A 250 -6.39 -25.46 7.42
C ALA A 250 -7.78 -25.07 7.92
N ILE A 251 -8.75 -24.90 7.02
CA ILE A 251 -10.16 -24.60 7.39
C ILE A 251 -10.73 -25.73 8.24
N THR A 252 -10.51 -26.98 7.83
CA THR A 252 -11.02 -28.15 8.55
C THR A 252 -10.41 -28.23 9.95
N ALA A 253 -9.09 -28.13 10.06
CA ALA A 253 -8.38 -28.16 11.33
C ALA A 253 -8.77 -27.00 12.26
N ALA A 254 -8.97 -25.79 11.70
CA ALA A 254 -9.39 -24.61 12.44
C ALA A 254 -10.82 -24.75 12.99
N ARG A 255 -11.78 -25.19 12.16
CA ARG A 255 -13.16 -25.44 12.62
C ARG A 255 -13.19 -26.50 13.72
N GLU A 256 -12.46 -27.59 13.54
CA GLU A 256 -12.37 -28.62 14.58
C GLU A 256 -11.72 -28.10 15.87
N ALA A 257 -10.70 -27.23 15.77
CA ALA A 257 -10.10 -26.60 16.94
C ALA A 257 -11.13 -25.73 17.69
N LEU A 258 -11.92 -24.93 16.96
CA LEU A 258 -12.97 -24.07 17.54
C LEU A 258 -14.12 -24.85 18.19
N THR A 259 -14.44 -26.06 17.71
CA THR A 259 -15.42 -26.92 18.42
C THR A 259 -14.94 -27.35 19.81
N GLN A 260 -13.63 -27.39 20.04
CA GLN A 260 -13.02 -27.85 21.30
C GLN A 260 -12.56 -26.69 22.18
N VAL A 261 -12.16 -25.56 21.57
CA VAL A 261 -11.76 -24.31 22.23
C VAL A 261 -12.38 -23.15 21.46
N PRO A 262 -13.54 -22.64 21.91
CA PRO A 262 -14.22 -21.54 21.22
C PRO A 262 -13.37 -20.27 21.08
N ASP A 263 -12.42 -20.03 21.99
CA ASP A 263 -11.58 -18.83 22.03
C ASP A 263 -10.13 -19.07 21.53
N ASP A 264 -9.92 -20.02 20.61
CA ASP A 264 -8.59 -20.30 20.06
C ASP A 264 -8.21 -19.27 18.99
N ILE A 265 -7.31 -18.34 19.37
CA ILE A 265 -6.81 -17.30 18.47
C ILE A 265 -6.12 -17.85 17.21
N PHE A 266 -5.38 -18.95 17.30
CA PHE A 266 -4.68 -19.51 16.13
C PHE A 266 -5.68 -20.11 15.15
N ALA A 267 -6.77 -20.69 15.65
CA ALA A 267 -7.84 -21.19 14.80
C ALA A 267 -8.58 -20.06 14.10
N TYR A 268 -8.89 -18.95 14.78
CA TYR A 268 -9.48 -17.77 14.13
C TYR A 268 -8.54 -17.12 13.11
N LYS A 269 -7.24 -17.02 13.40
CA LYS A 269 -6.23 -16.57 12.43
C LYS A 269 -6.15 -17.49 11.21
N ALA A 270 -6.19 -18.80 11.42
CA ALA A 270 -6.19 -19.78 10.34
C ALA A 270 -7.43 -19.63 9.44
N LEU A 271 -8.63 -19.45 10.02
CA LEU A 271 -9.84 -19.15 9.26
C LEU A 271 -9.71 -17.84 8.48
N ALA A 272 -9.18 -16.79 9.11
CA ALA A 272 -9.00 -15.51 8.46
C ALA A 272 -8.07 -15.59 7.23
N LEU A 273 -6.98 -16.34 7.33
CA LEU A 273 -6.03 -16.57 6.23
C LEU A 273 -6.57 -17.53 5.16
N SER A 274 -7.45 -18.47 5.52
CA SER A 274 -7.86 -19.57 4.63
C SER A 274 -9.20 -19.33 3.94
N ILE A 275 -10.05 -18.44 4.45
CA ILE A 275 -11.38 -18.18 3.85
C ILE A 275 -11.31 -17.21 2.66
N GLU A 276 -10.22 -16.45 2.52
CA GLU A 276 -10.04 -15.47 1.44
C GLU A 276 -10.28 -16.05 0.03
N PRO A 277 -9.86 -17.28 -0.33
CA PRO A 277 -10.13 -17.86 -1.64
C PRO A 277 -11.52 -18.49 -1.83
N THR A 278 -12.32 -18.67 -0.77
CA THR A 278 -13.50 -19.58 -0.78
C THR A 278 -14.87 -18.90 -0.65
N GLY A 279 -14.93 -17.57 -0.53
CA GLY A 279 -16.13 -16.77 -0.81
C GLY A 279 -17.13 -16.59 0.35
N ASN A 280 -16.89 -17.11 1.56
CA ASN A 280 -17.75 -16.83 2.72
C ASN A 280 -17.29 -15.60 3.51
N MET A 281 -17.57 -14.42 2.95
CA MET A 281 -17.15 -13.12 3.50
C MET A 281 -17.64 -12.85 4.94
N ARG A 282 -18.83 -13.34 5.29
CA ARG A 282 -19.39 -13.16 6.64
C ARG A 282 -18.62 -13.95 7.70
N GLU A 283 -18.20 -15.16 7.37
CA GLU A 283 -17.42 -16.01 8.27
C GLU A 283 -16.01 -15.45 8.47
N LEU A 284 -15.43 -14.88 7.41
CA LEU A 284 -14.15 -14.18 7.46
C LEU A 284 -14.18 -12.94 8.36
N GLU A 285 -15.18 -12.07 8.22
CA GLU A 285 -15.34 -10.90 9.08
C GLU A 285 -15.56 -11.28 10.55
N ALA A 286 -16.34 -12.32 10.80
CA ALA A 286 -16.52 -12.85 12.15
C ALA A 286 -15.20 -13.37 12.72
N ALA A 287 -14.39 -14.09 11.92
CA ALA A 287 -13.08 -14.59 12.34
C ALA A 287 -12.11 -13.45 12.68
N PHE A 288 -12.00 -12.42 11.84
CA PHE A 288 -11.18 -11.23 12.13
C PHE A 288 -11.66 -10.49 13.39
N THR A 289 -12.98 -10.38 13.58
CA THR A 289 -13.56 -9.73 14.75
C THR A 289 -13.20 -10.47 16.04
N GLN A 290 -13.35 -11.80 16.06
CA GLN A 290 -13.02 -12.63 17.21
C GLN A 290 -11.51 -12.64 17.49
N ALA A 291 -10.68 -12.83 16.47
CA ALA A 291 -9.22 -12.79 16.62
C ALA A 291 -8.75 -11.45 17.21
N ARG A 292 -9.34 -10.33 16.77
CA ARG A 292 -8.99 -8.99 17.26
C ARG A 292 -9.44 -8.74 18.69
N ALA A 293 -10.58 -9.30 19.09
CA ALA A 293 -11.05 -9.25 20.47
C ALA A 293 -10.11 -10.04 21.42
N LEU A 294 -9.62 -11.18 20.96
CA LEU A 294 -8.72 -12.06 21.72
C LEU A 294 -7.27 -11.55 21.78
N SER A 295 -6.79 -10.83 20.76
CA SER A 295 -5.48 -10.18 20.78
C SER A 295 -5.49 -8.81 20.10
N PRO A 296 -5.79 -7.74 20.85
CA PRO A 296 -5.85 -6.39 20.31
C PRO A 296 -4.46 -5.79 19.99
N VAL A 297 -3.37 -6.39 20.46
CA VAL A 297 -1.99 -5.89 20.24
C VAL A 297 -1.22 -6.70 19.18
N ASP A 298 -1.93 -7.51 18.39
CA ASP A 298 -1.37 -8.35 17.35
C ASP A 298 -1.19 -7.55 16.04
N GLY A 299 0.05 -7.15 15.73
CA GLY A 299 0.37 -6.36 14.54
C GLY A 299 0.08 -7.11 13.24
N GLU A 300 0.49 -8.36 13.15
CA GLU A 300 0.22 -9.25 12.02
C GLU A 300 -1.28 -9.38 11.70
N LEU A 301 -2.11 -9.59 12.73
CA LEU A 301 -3.56 -9.65 12.54
C LEU A 301 -4.14 -8.31 12.03
N ALA A 302 -3.60 -7.19 12.51
CA ALA A 302 -3.99 -5.87 12.04
C ALA A 302 -3.61 -5.67 10.57
N PHE A 303 -2.44 -6.14 10.14
CA PHE A 303 -2.04 -6.12 8.73
C PHE A 303 -2.97 -6.94 7.84
N GLN A 304 -3.20 -8.21 8.19
CA GLN A 304 -4.04 -9.12 7.41
C GLN A 304 -5.46 -8.56 7.21
N ASN A 305 -6.08 -8.08 8.30
CA ASN A 305 -7.40 -7.46 8.23
C ASN A 305 -7.37 -6.15 7.41
N GLY A 306 -6.29 -5.37 7.53
CA GLY A 306 -6.09 -4.14 6.77
C GLY A 306 -6.00 -4.36 5.26
N PHE A 307 -5.19 -5.34 4.83
CA PHE A 307 -5.10 -5.73 3.41
C PHE A 307 -6.43 -6.23 2.87
N PHE A 308 -7.13 -7.05 3.64
CA PHE A 308 -8.47 -7.51 3.29
C PHE A 308 -9.44 -6.33 3.10
N CYS A 309 -9.49 -5.39 4.05
CA CYS A 309 -10.34 -4.21 3.93
C CYS A 309 -9.99 -3.36 2.69
N ALA A 310 -8.71 -3.16 2.40
CA ALA A 310 -8.26 -2.44 1.21
C ALA A 310 -8.72 -3.13 -0.10
N ASN A 311 -8.59 -4.45 -0.18
CA ASN A 311 -9.02 -5.24 -1.34
C ASN A 311 -10.54 -5.25 -1.54
N GLN A 312 -11.32 -5.13 -0.45
CA GLN A 312 -12.78 -5.02 -0.50
C GLN A 312 -13.28 -3.58 -0.74
N GLY A 313 -12.38 -2.62 -0.94
CA GLY A 313 -12.74 -1.22 -1.14
C GLY A 313 -13.14 -0.48 0.15
N ARG A 314 -12.92 -1.06 1.33
CA ARG A 314 -13.08 -0.40 2.65
C ARG A 314 -11.79 0.32 3.01
N TYR A 315 -11.47 1.35 2.23
CA TYR A 315 -10.16 1.98 2.22
C TYR A 315 -9.81 2.68 3.55
N GLU A 316 -10.73 3.42 4.16
CA GLU A 316 -10.47 4.14 5.41
C GLU A 316 -10.18 3.20 6.58
N GLU A 317 -10.93 2.10 6.66
CA GLU A 317 -10.71 1.07 7.68
C GLU A 317 -9.41 0.32 7.42
N GLY A 318 -9.13 -0.02 6.15
CA GLY A 318 -7.86 -0.62 5.73
C GLY A 318 -6.67 0.22 6.15
N ILE A 319 -6.70 1.53 5.86
CA ILE A 319 -5.65 2.48 6.25
C ILE A 319 -5.44 2.45 7.77
N SER A 320 -6.51 2.60 8.56
CA SER A 320 -6.42 2.61 10.03
C SER A 320 -5.82 1.32 10.60
N LEU A 321 -6.21 0.16 10.04
CA LEU A 321 -5.70 -1.14 10.47
C LEU A 321 -4.23 -1.33 10.09
N LEU A 322 -3.83 -0.96 8.88
CA LEU A 322 -2.45 -1.04 8.40
C LEU A 322 -1.53 -0.10 9.19
N GLU A 323 -1.95 1.14 9.45
CA GLU A 323 -1.20 2.09 10.28
C GLU A 323 -1.03 1.59 11.72
N ARG A 324 -2.07 0.97 12.28
CA ARG A 324 -1.99 0.32 13.60
C ARG A 324 -1.05 -0.87 13.58
N GLY A 325 -1.07 -1.70 12.54
CA GLY A 325 -0.12 -2.80 12.36
C GLY A 325 1.33 -2.30 12.38
N LEU A 326 1.62 -1.24 11.60
CA LEU A 326 2.94 -0.59 11.54
C LEU A 326 3.38 -0.04 12.91
N ALA A 327 2.45 0.48 13.71
CA ALA A 327 2.74 1.01 15.04
C ALA A 327 3.02 -0.09 16.09
N LEU A 328 2.36 -1.24 15.96
CA LEU A 328 2.48 -2.37 16.89
C LEU A 328 3.72 -3.22 16.60
N GLU A 329 4.00 -3.50 15.34
CA GLU A 329 5.11 -4.34 14.90
C GLU A 329 5.84 -3.70 13.72
N PRO A 330 6.81 -2.81 13.97
CA PRO A 330 7.62 -2.18 12.92
C PRO A 330 8.70 -3.14 12.40
N PHE A 331 8.29 -4.28 11.84
CA PHE A 331 9.20 -5.19 11.13
C PHE A 331 9.38 -4.75 9.68
N ALA A 332 10.63 -4.73 9.22
CA ALA A 332 10.98 -4.32 7.86
C ALA A 332 10.28 -5.14 6.75
N LEU A 333 9.90 -6.39 7.05
CA LEU A 333 9.26 -7.30 6.09
C LEU A 333 7.80 -6.92 5.78
N CYS A 334 7.06 -6.37 6.75
CA CYS A 334 5.65 -6.01 6.59
C CYS A 334 5.45 -4.54 6.22
N GLU A 335 6.51 -3.73 6.34
CA GLU A 335 6.49 -2.28 6.10
C GLU A 335 6.19 -1.92 4.64
N ALA A 336 6.85 -2.58 3.68
CA ALA A 336 6.66 -2.29 2.25
C ALA A 336 5.25 -2.68 1.75
N PRO A 337 4.72 -3.89 2.01
CA PRO A 337 3.35 -4.24 1.65
C PRO A 337 2.33 -3.30 2.29
N ALA A 338 2.46 -3.01 3.59
CA ALA A 338 1.52 -2.15 4.30
C ALA A 338 1.49 -0.72 3.72
N ARG A 339 2.66 -0.13 3.46
CA ARG A 339 2.72 1.20 2.82
C ARG A 339 2.18 1.22 1.40
N ALA A 340 2.43 0.17 0.61
CA ALA A 340 1.89 0.06 -0.74
C ALA A 340 0.35 -0.01 -0.71
N ALA A 341 -0.21 -0.82 0.20
CA ALA A 341 -1.67 -0.92 0.38
C ALA A 341 -2.30 0.36 0.95
N ILE A 342 -1.61 1.07 1.85
CA ILE A 342 -2.04 2.41 2.33
C ILE A 342 -2.07 3.40 1.17
N GLY A 343 -0.99 3.46 0.36
CA GLY A 343 -0.90 4.34 -0.80
C GLY A 343 -1.95 4.02 -1.86
N PHE A 344 -2.19 2.74 -2.13
CA PHE A 344 -3.30 2.27 -2.94
C PHE A 344 -4.65 2.72 -2.36
N SER A 345 -4.88 2.55 -1.07
CA SER A 345 -6.16 2.92 -0.44
C SER A 345 -6.41 4.43 -0.50
N TYR A 346 -5.38 5.25 -0.23
CA TYR A 346 -5.45 6.70 -0.41
C TYR A 346 -5.69 7.08 -1.88
N ALA A 347 -5.15 6.34 -2.86
CA ALA A 347 -5.41 6.63 -4.27
C ALA A 347 -6.89 6.48 -4.66
N TYR A 348 -7.65 5.64 -3.95
CA TYR A 348 -9.07 5.41 -4.22
C TYR A 348 -10.01 6.25 -3.33
N ALA A 349 -9.63 6.54 -2.07
CA ALA A 349 -10.51 7.21 -1.11
C ALA A 349 -9.94 8.49 -0.47
N GLY A 350 -8.68 8.82 -0.72
CA GLY A 350 -7.97 9.89 -0.03
C GLY A 350 -7.49 11.05 -0.90
N PRO A 351 -6.86 12.05 -0.28
CA PRO A 351 -6.17 13.12 -1.00
C PRO A 351 -5.04 12.56 -1.87
N VAL A 352 -4.90 13.11 -3.08
CA VAL A 352 -3.87 12.69 -4.05
C VAL A 352 -2.46 12.83 -3.47
N ASP A 353 -2.19 13.90 -2.72
CA ASP A 353 -0.87 14.14 -2.13
C ASP A 353 -0.50 13.06 -1.09
N SER A 354 -1.45 12.67 -0.23
CA SER A 354 -1.23 11.60 0.74
C SER A 354 -1.01 10.25 0.07
N ALA A 355 -1.73 9.99 -1.03
CA ALA A 355 -1.53 8.79 -1.83
C ALA A 355 -0.11 8.74 -2.44
N LEU A 356 0.32 9.82 -3.09
CA LEU A 356 1.66 9.91 -3.66
C LEU A 356 2.75 9.82 -2.58
N GLU A 357 2.57 10.50 -1.45
CA GLU A 357 3.50 10.43 -0.33
C GLU A 357 3.65 9.00 0.19
N ALA A 358 2.53 8.30 0.42
CA ALA A 358 2.54 6.92 0.90
C ALA A 358 3.17 5.95 -0.11
N LEU A 359 2.82 6.06 -1.40
CA LEU A 359 3.40 5.24 -2.47
C LEU A 359 4.91 5.50 -2.65
N ASN A 360 5.36 6.75 -2.54
CA ASN A 360 6.78 7.10 -2.63
C ASN A 360 7.59 6.68 -1.39
N LYS A 361 6.94 6.49 -0.24
CA LYS A 361 7.56 5.96 0.99
C LYS A 361 7.70 4.44 0.99
N VAL A 362 7.20 3.75 -0.03
CA VAL A 362 7.47 2.32 -0.19
C VAL A 362 8.98 2.17 -0.42
N PRO A 363 9.69 1.39 0.44
CA PRO A 363 11.13 1.18 0.29
C PRO A 363 11.50 0.76 -1.14
N SER A 364 12.69 1.11 -1.61
CA SER A 364 13.09 0.85 -3.01
C SER A 364 13.86 -0.46 -3.20
N SER A 365 14.07 -1.26 -2.14
CA SER A 365 14.91 -2.46 -2.18
C SER A 365 14.11 -3.74 -2.47
N PRO A 366 14.10 -4.24 -3.72
CA PRO A 366 13.54 -5.56 -4.06
C PRO A 366 14.30 -6.72 -3.39
N PRO A 367 13.74 -7.95 -3.44
CA PRO A 367 12.51 -8.32 -4.13
C PRO A 367 11.27 -7.98 -3.29
N PHE A 368 10.33 -7.28 -3.92
CA PHE A 368 8.96 -7.21 -3.42
C PHE A 368 8.19 -8.42 -3.93
N ASP A 369 7.22 -8.89 -3.15
CA ASP A 369 6.26 -9.87 -3.63
C ASP A 369 5.33 -9.26 -4.70
N GLY A 370 4.57 -10.12 -5.38
CA GLY A 370 3.61 -9.67 -6.40
C GLY A 370 2.52 -8.76 -5.82
N GLY A 371 2.19 -8.87 -4.53
CA GLY A 371 1.15 -8.05 -3.90
C GLY A 371 1.55 -6.58 -3.81
N VAL A 372 2.80 -6.30 -3.43
CA VAL A 372 3.33 -4.92 -3.40
C VAL A 372 3.34 -4.30 -4.79
N GLU A 373 3.88 -5.01 -5.79
CA GLU A 373 3.95 -4.52 -7.17
C GLU A 373 2.54 -4.28 -7.73
N GLU A 374 1.56 -5.12 -7.36
CA GLU A 374 0.15 -4.92 -7.72
C GLU A 374 -0.46 -3.66 -7.08
N TYR A 375 -0.28 -3.44 -5.78
CA TYR A 375 -0.76 -2.24 -5.11
C TYR A 375 -0.13 -0.97 -5.68
N LEU A 376 1.18 -0.99 -5.96
CA LEU A 376 1.88 0.12 -6.59
C LEU A 376 1.36 0.38 -8.01
N ALA A 377 1.25 -0.65 -8.85
CA ALA A 377 0.76 -0.54 -10.22
C ALA A 377 -0.65 0.06 -10.26
N ARG A 378 -1.57 -0.46 -9.43
CA ARG A 378 -2.96 0.01 -9.36
C ARG A 378 -3.08 1.39 -8.71
N GLY A 379 -2.29 1.66 -7.67
CA GLY A 379 -2.24 2.95 -6.98
C GLY A 379 -1.76 4.06 -7.91
N TYR A 380 -0.59 3.89 -8.52
CA TYR A 380 -0.06 4.85 -9.51
C TYR A 380 -0.97 4.98 -10.73
N GLY A 381 -1.53 3.87 -11.22
CA GLY A 381 -2.47 3.89 -12.34
C GLY A 381 -3.71 4.74 -12.04
N ARG A 382 -4.27 4.61 -10.83
CA ARG A 382 -5.42 5.40 -10.37
C ARG A 382 -5.11 6.90 -10.31
N LEU A 383 -3.89 7.25 -9.89
CA LEU A 383 -3.41 8.63 -9.80
C LEU A 383 -3.01 9.21 -11.16
N GLY A 384 -2.96 8.40 -12.22
CA GLY A 384 -2.51 8.83 -13.55
C GLY A 384 -1.00 8.90 -13.70
N GLN A 385 -0.25 8.31 -12.77
CA GLN A 385 1.20 8.15 -12.84
C GLN A 385 1.53 6.97 -13.76
N THR A 386 1.25 7.12 -15.06
CA THR A 386 1.25 6.04 -16.06
C THR A 386 2.58 5.28 -16.10
N ARG A 387 3.71 5.97 -16.02
CA ARG A 387 5.03 5.33 -16.11
C ARG A 387 5.36 4.48 -14.91
N ALA A 388 5.08 4.98 -13.70
CA ALA A 388 5.22 4.19 -12.48
C ALA A 388 4.26 2.98 -12.51
N ALA A 389 3.02 3.18 -12.97
CA ALA A 389 2.06 2.10 -13.13
C ALA A 389 2.55 1.00 -14.08
N VAL A 390 3.09 1.37 -15.24
CA VAL A 390 3.68 0.44 -16.22
C VAL A 390 4.91 -0.26 -15.65
N LEU A 391 5.84 0.47 -15.02
CA LEU A 391 7.04 -0.11 -14.39
C LEU A 391 6.67 -1.20 -13.38
N HIS A 392 5.74 -0.91 -12.48
CA HIS A 392 5.29 -1.87 -11.46
C HIS A 392 4.47 -3.01 -12.08
N SER A 393 3.71 -2.75 -13.15
CA SER A 393 3.02 -3.79 -13.91
C SER A 393 3.98 -4.75 -14.62
N GLU A 394 5.09 -4.27 -15.17
CA GLU A 394 6.12 -5.12 -15.79
C GLU A 394 6.77 -6.03 -14.74
N ARG A 395 7.15 -5.48 -13.59
CA ARG A 395 7.70 -6.27 -12.48
C ARG A 395 6.71 -7.30 -11.95
N LEU A 396 5.45 -6.90 -11.80
CA LEU A 396 4.38 -7.83 -11.42
C LEU A 396 4.26 -8.96 -12.44
N LEU A 397 4.28 -8.65 -13.74
CA LEU A 397 4.20 -9.66 -14.78
C LEU A 397 5.37 -10.65 -14.71
N ASP A 398 6.60 -10.15 -14.54
CA ASP A 398 7.79 -10.99 -14.39
C ASP A 398 7.65 -11.97 -13.21
N ILE A 399 7.13 -11.49 -12.07
CA ILE A 399 6.87 -12.32 -10.88
C ILE A 399 5.80 -13.38 -11.19
N LEU A 400 4.67 -12.98 -11.77
CA LEU A 400 3.56 -13.89 -12.05
C LEU A 400 3.94 -14.97 -13.07
N GLU A 401 4.68 -14.62 -14.13
CA GLU A 401 5.14 -15.60 -15.14
C GLU A 401 6.21 -16.54 -14.58
N SER A 402 7.01 -16.10 -13.60
CA SER A 402 7.95 -16.98 -12.90
C SER A 402 7.24 -18.03 -12.02
N GLN A 403 6.05 -17.69 -11.48
CA GLN A 403 5.25 -18.57 -10.62
C GLN A 403 4.33 -19.50 -11.44
N ASP A 404 3.74 -18.99 -12.53
CA ASP A 404 2.93 -19.74 -13.48
C ASP A 404 3.40 -19.49 -14.93
N PRO A 405 4.37 -20.28 -15.43
CA PRO A 405 4.86 -20.15 -16.80
C PRO A 405 3.81 -20.46 -17.87
N SER A 406 2.68 -21.10 -17.50
CA SER A 406 1.58 -21.36 -18.45
C SER A 406 0.84 -20.08 -18.83
N GLY A 407 0.99 -19.01 -18.03
CA GLY A 407 0.36 -17.72 -18.26
C GLY A 407 -1.16 -17.75 -18.14
N THR A 408 -1.71 -18.71 -17.38
CA THR A 408 -3.15 -18.89 -17.22
C THR A 408 -3.72 -18.16 -16.01
N ASP A 409 -2.87 -17.62 -15.11
CA ASP A 409 -3.29 -16.68 -14.07
C ASP A 409 -4.04 -15.48 -14.69
N GLY A 410 -5.29 -15.28 -14.27
CA GLY A 410 -6.13 -14.17 -14.72
C GLY A 410 -5.52 -12.80 -14.45
N ARG A 411 -4.68 -12.66 -13.40
CA ARG A 411 -3.92 -11.43 -13.13
C ARG A 411 -2.91 -11.14 -14.24
N SER A 412 -2.18 -12.17 -14.70
CA SER A 412 -1.23 -12.03 -15.81
C SER A 412 -1.90 -11.55 -17.09
N VAL A 413 -3.11 -12.05 -17.39
CA VAL A 413 -3.89 -11.61 -18.55
C VAL A 413 -4.25 -10.13 -18.45
N VAL A 414 -4.75 -9.69 -17.30
CA VAL A 414 -5.12 -8.29 -17.05
C VAL A 414 -3.91 -7.37 -17.18
N VAL A 415 -2.78 -7.76 -16.58
CA VAL A 415 -1.53 -7.00 -16.63
C VAL A 415 -0.98 -6.91 -18.06
N LYS A 416 -1.03 -8.01 -18.83
CA LYS A 416 -0.61 -8.01 -20.25
C LYS A 416 -1.44 -7.06 -21.10
N GLU A 417 -2.77 -7.06 -20.94
CA GLU A 417 -3.63 -6.13 -21.69
C GLU A 417 -3.39 -4.67 -21.28
N PHE A 418 -3.18 -4.40 -19.98
CA PHE A 418 -2.76 -3.08 -19.52
C PHE A 418 -1.43 -2.65 -20.19
N LEU A 419 -0.39 -3.49 -20.13
CA LEU A 419 0.92 -3.17 -20.71
C LEU A 419 0.86 -2.98 -22.23
N LYS A 420 0.09 -3.81 -22.94
CA LYS A 420 -0.12 -3.69 -24.38
C LYS A 420 -0.72 -2.34 -24.77
N LEU A 421 -1.63 -1.81 -23.96
CA LEU A 421 -2.25 -0.51 -24.19
C LEU A 421 -1.34 0.65 -23.80
N TRP A 422 -0.66 0.57 -22.66
CA TRP A 422 0.01 1.73 -22.03
C TRP A 422 1.51 1.83 -22.34
N LYS A 423 2.22 0.71 -22.53
CA LYS A 423 3.66 0.73 -22.83
C LYS A 423 4.00 1.47 -24.12
N PRO A 424 3.26 1.33 -25.24
CA PRO A 424 3.50 2.14 -26.43
C PRO A 424 3.34 3.65 -26.18
N ARG A 425 2.51 4.04 -25.20
CA ARG A 425 2.26 5.45 -24.88
C ARG A 425 3.39 6.12 -24.10
N LEU A 426 4.33 5.35 -23.57
CA LEU A 426 5.51 5.87 -22.87
C LEU A 426 6.67 6.21 -23.80
N VAL A 427 6.57 5.84 -25.08
CA VAL A 427 7.56 6.21 -26.09
C VAL A 427 7.02 7.46 -26.79
N PRO A 428 7.63 8.65 -26.56
CA PRO A 428 7.10 9.87 -27.14
C PRO A 428 7.22 9.81 -28.67
N HIS A 429 6.10 9.99 -29.35
CA HIS A 429 6.13 10.16 -30.80
C HIS A 429 6.64 11.56 -31.13
N LEU A 430 7.81 11.61 -31.76
CA LEU A 430 8.32 12.85 -32.34
C LEU A 430 7.52 13.18 -33.59
N SER A 431 6.78 14.29 -33.54
CA SER A 431 6.16 14.82 -34.72
C SER A 431 7.19 15.59 -35.54
N SER A 432 7.37 15.16 -36.78
CA SER A 432 8.18 15.83 -37.78
C SER A 432 7.35 16.72 -38.71
N ASN A 433 6.07 16.96 -38.39
CA ASN A 433 5.29 17.93 -39.13
C ASN A 433 5.98 19.26 -38.95
N ALA A 434 6.57 19.75 -40.05
CA ALA A 434 7.30 20.99 -40.09
C ALA A 434 6.41 22.04 -39.42
N ILE A 435 6.80 22.42 -38.21
CA ILE A 435 6.51 23.74 -37.69
C ILE A 435 6.94 24.63 -38.85
N THR A 436 5.99 25.17 -39.62
CA THR A 436 6.33 26.21 -40.58
C THR A 436 6.73 27.37 -39.71
N TYR A 437 8.02 27.43 -39.41
CA TYR A 437 8.67 28.36 -38.49
C TYR A 437 8.31 29.81 -38.86
N GLU A 438 8.00 30.04 -40.14
CA GLU A 438 7.45 31.25 -40.73
C GLU A 438 6.11 31.71 -40.10
N THR A 439 5.26 30.79 -39.63
CA THR A 439 3.97 31.08 -38.97
C THR A 439 4.14 31.49 -37.50
N LEU A 440 5.17 30.97 -36.81
CA LEU A 440 5.55 31.42 -35.45
C LEU A 440 6.30 32.77 -35.47
N GLN A 441 6.85 33.15 -36.62
CA GLN A 441 7.65 34.37 -36.81
C GLN A 441 6.82 35.65 -36.93
N ALA A 442 5.51 35.54 -37.23
CA ALA A 442 4.60 36.63 -36.97
C ALA A 442 4.50 36.79 -35.45
N THR A 443 5.40 37.60 -34.89
CA THR A 443 5.46 37.85 -33.45
C THR A 443 4.05 38.16 -32.96
N ASN A 444 3.68 37.56 -31.83
CA ASN A 444 2.40 37.79 -31.17
C ASN A 444 2.01 39.29 -31.21
N GLU A 445 2.99 40.17 -30.96
CA GLU A 445 2.86 41.62 -31.08
C GLU A 445 2.52 42.13 -32.50
N ALA A 446 3.13 41.61 -33.56
CA ALA A 446 2.81 42.01 -34.92
C ALA A 446 1.37 41.65 -35.29
N LEU A 447 0.90 40.45 -34.93
CA LEU A 447 -0.48 40.04 -35.14
C LEU A 447 -1.46 40.92 -34.33
N LEU A 448 -1.17 41.13 -33.05
CA LEU A 448 -1.98 42.01 -32.20
C LEU A 448 -2.02 43.45 -32.74
N ASN A 449 -0.88 44.00 -33.16
CA ASN A 449 -0.78 45.38 -33.64
C ASN A 449 -1.42 45.62 -35.01
N THR A 450 -1.38 44.62 -35.89
CA THR A 450 -1.94 44.74 -37.26
C THR A 450 -3.42 44.42 -37.31
N ARG A 451 -3.91 43.47 -36.50
CA ARG A 451 -5.29 42.96 -36.61
C ARG A 451 -6.26 43.61 -35.63
N LEU A 452 -5.76 44.21 -34.54
CA LEU A 452 -6.59 44.80 -33.50
C LEU A 452 -6.29 46.30 -33.29
N SER A 453 -7.33 47.06 -32.95
CA SER A 453 -7.17 48.43 -32.45
C SER A 453 -6.55 48.47 -31.05
N ALA A 454 -6.11 49.65 -30.60
CA ALA A 454 -5.48 49.80 -29.27
C ALA A 454 -6.41 49.41 -28.11
N SER A 455 -7.71 49.73 -28.21
CA SER A 455 -8.70 49.34 -27.20
C SER A 455 -8.93 47.83 -27.20
N GLU A 456 -9.07 47.21 -28.37
CA GLU A 456 -9.24 45.76 -28.50
C GLU A 456 -8.04 45.00 -27.94
N ARG A 457 -6.80 45.46 -28.25
CA ARG A 457 -5.58 44.85 -27.69
C ARG A 457 -5.57 44.82 -26.17
N SER A 458 -6.06 45.87 -25.52
CA SER A 458 -6.11 45.94 -24.05
C SER A 458 -7.09 44.93 -23.42
N SER A 459 -8.01 44.38 -24.20
CA SER A 459 -8.99 43.37 -23.75
C SER A 459 -8.55 41.92 -24.00
N VAL A 460 -7.46 41.70 -24.75
CA VAL A 460 -6.95 40.35 -25.04
C VAL A 460 -6.12 39.85 -23.85
N VAL A 461 -6.55 38.72 -23.28
CA VAL A 461 -5.77 37.98 -22.28
C VAL A 461 -4.82 37.02 -22.98
N ASP A 462 -3.55 37.01 -22.58
CA ASP A 462 -2.60 35.98 -22.98
C ASP A 462 -2.88 34.71 -22.15
N PRO A 463 -3.44 33.64 -22.76
CA PRO A 463 -3.87 32.46 -22.03
C PRO A 463 -2.71 31.64 -21.44
N VAL A 464 -1.50 31.82 -21.96
CA VAL A 464 -0.30 31.04 -21.58
C VAL A 464 0.76 31.90 -20.91
N LYS A 465 0.35 33.05 -20.39
CA LYS A 465 1.22 33.98 -19.67
C LYS A 465 1.89 33.29 -18.49
N VAL A 466 3.21 33.34 -18.47
CA VAL A 466 4.00 32.87 -17.32
C VAL A 466 3.92 33.90 -16.19
N THR A 467 3.52 33.45 -15.01
CA THR A 467 3.44 34.25 -13.78
C THR A 467 4.45 33.77 -12.74
N PRO A 468 4.76 34.58 -11.72
CA PRO A 468 5.57 34.13 -10.59
C PRO A 468 5.00 32.88 -9.90
N GLU A 469 3.69 32.80 -9.69
CA GLU A 469 3.09 31.64 -9.00
C GLU A 469 3.17 30.34 -9.84
N ILE A 470 2.99 30.45 -11.17
CA ILE A 470 3.21 29.33 -12.10
C ILE A 470 4.65 28.87 -12.03
N THR A 471 5.59 29.80 -12.03
CA THR A 471 7.03 29.51 -11.97
C THR A 471 7.40 28.81 -10.66
N GLU A 472 6.99 29.35 -9.52
CA GLU A 472 7.25 28.75 -8.20
C GLU A 472 6.69 27.33 -8.11
N THR A 473 5.44 27.13 -8.56
CA THR A 473 4.79 25.82 -8.54
C THR A 473 5.53 24.83 -9.44
N ALA A 474 5.87 25.22 -10.66
CA ALA A 474 6.59 24.37 -11.61
C ALA A 474 7.98 23.99 -11.10
N LEU A 475 8.72 24.95 -10.50
CA LEU A 475 10.02 24.68 -9.88
C LEU A 475 9.87 23.67 -8.74
N ARG A 476 8.89 23.86 -7.83
CA ARG A 476 8.65 22.95 -6.69
C ARG A 476 8.35 21.52 -7.14
N LEU A 477 7.48 21.35 -8.14
CA LEU A 477 7.11 20.04 -8.69
C LEU A 477 8.27 19.33 -9.37
N THR A 478 9.30 20.06 -9.77
CA THR A 478 10.40 19.56 -10.58
C THR A 478 11.75 19.55 -9.86
N LEU A 479 11.78 19.85 -8.55
CA LEU A 479 13.01 20.00 -7.75
C LEU A 479 13.96 18.79 -7.80
N THR A 480 13.41 17.59 -7.87
CA THR A 480 14.19 16.34 -7.83
C THR A 480 14.66 15.88 -9.22
N LYS A 481 14.26 16.57 -10.29
CA LYS A 481 14.51 16.17 -11.67
C LYS A 481 15.69 16.94 -12.25
N THR A 482 16.63 16.22 -12.86
CA THR A 482 17.92 16.79 -13.30
C THR A 482 17.92 17.27 -14.74
N ASN A 483 17.08 16.70 -15.62
CA ASN A 483 16.99 17.08 -17.03
C ASN A 483 15.63 17.72 -17.34
N LEU A 484 15.58 18.64 -18.32
CA LEU A 484 14.36 19.39 -18.66
C LEU A 484 13.20 18.50 -19.14
N MET A 485 13.49 17.34 -19.71
CA MET A 485 12.49 16.43 -20.25
C MET A 485 11.73 15.72 -19.12
N ASP A 486 12.44 15.20 -18.13
CA ASP A 486 11.86 14.63 -16.90
C ASP A 486 11.08 15.69 -16.11
N ARG A 487 11.52 16.96 -16.17
CA ARG A 487 10.77 18.08 -15.59
C ARG A 487 9.46 18.31 -16.34
N ALA A 488 9.47 18.32 -17.67
CA ALA A 488 8.27 18.44 -18.48
C ALA A 488 7.28 17.29 -18.22
N GLU A 489 7.79 16.06 -18.09
CA GLU A 489 7.00 14.87 -17.77
C GLU A 489 6.35 14.98 -16.39
N ALA A 490 7.10 15.42 -15.36
CA ALA A 490 6.53 15.65 -14.03
C ALA A 490 5.42 16.72 -14.02
N LEU A 491 5.57 17.80 -14.80
CA LEU A 491 4.53 18.82 -14.95
C LEU A 491 3.31 18.28 -15.69
N PHE A 492 3.53 17.43 -16.71
CA PHE A 492 2.46 16.76 -17.43
C PHE A 492 1.66 15.81 -16.53
N ASP A 493 2.33 14.95 -15.77
CA ASP A 493 1.68 14.00 -14.86
C ASP A 493 0.87 14.73 -13.78
N TRP A 494 1.43 15.82 -13.22
CA TRP A 494 0.70 16.67 -12.29
C TRP A 494 -0.53 17.31 -12.93
N THR A 495 -0.42 17.79 -14.17
CA THR A 495 -1.56 18.35 -14.91
C THR A 495 -2.64 17.29 -15.15
N CYS A 496 -2.25 16.08 -15.56
CA CYS A 496 -3.16 14.93 -15.77
C CYS A 496 -3.96 14.57 -14.52
N ALA A 497 -3.36 14.70 -13.32
CA ALA A 497 -4.04 14.43 -12.06
C ALA A 497 -5.21 15.40 -11.77
N HIS A 498 -5.20 16.60 -12.38
CA HIS A 498 -6.19 17.66 -12.21
C HIS A 498 -7.16 17.79 -13.39
N VAL A 499 -6.99 16.98 -14.44
CA VAL A 499 -7.97 16.86 -15.52
C VAL A 499 -9.26 16.21 -14.98
N ALA A 500 -10.40 16.79 -15.34
CA ALA A 500 -11.69 16.22 -14.99
C ALA A 500 -11.85 14.83 -15.61
N PRO A 501 -12.48 13.89 -14.89
CA PRO A 501 -12.73 12.58 -15.45
C PRO A 501 -13.70 12.69 -16.66
N PRO A 502 -13.59 11.79 -17.65
CA PRO A 502 -14.29 11.92 -18.94
C PRO A 502 -15.82 11.94 -18.85
N ASP A 503 -16.38 11.42 -17.76
CA ASP A 503 -17.80 11.34 -17.44
C ASP A 503 -18.36 12.62 -16.81
N LEU A 504 -17.49 13.59 -16.44
CA LEU A 504 -17.91 14.84 -15.85
C LEU A 504 -18.03 15.93 -16.91
N SER A 505 -19.27 16.28 -17.28
CA SER A 505 -19.55 17.47 -18.07
C SER A 505 -19.21 18.72 -17.25
N LEU A 506 -18.03 19.29 -17.46
CA LEU A 506 -17.70 20.59 -16.89
C LEU A 506 -18.42 21.69 -17.67
N PRO A 507 -18.94 22.73 -17.00
CA PRO A 507 -19.28 23.96 -17.70
C PRO A 507 -18.00 24.47 -18.40
N ASP A 508 -18.14 25.05 -19.59
CA ASP A 508 -17.06 25.75 -20.33
C ASP A 508 -16.54 26.94 -19.52
N LYS A 509 -15.79 26.63 -18.45
CA LYS A 509 -15.06 27.59 -17.65
C LYS A 509 -13.81 27.92 -18.44
N LYS A 510 -13.84 29.11 -19.01
CA LYS A 510 -12.76 29.67 -19.79
C LYS A 510 -11.68 30.22 -18.88
N PHE A 511 -10.72 29.37 -18.54
CA PHE A 511 -9.59 29.75 -17.70
C PHE A 511 -8.34 29.92 -18.56
N ASP A 512 -7.60 30.99 -18.28
CA ASP A 512 -6.20 31.08 -18.67
C ASP A 512 -5.34 30.14 -17.79
N ALA A 513 -4.03 30.12 -18.03
CA ALA A 513 -3.09 29.31 -17.25
C ALA A 513 -3.12 29.66 -15.75
N GLN A 514 -3.27 30.93 -15.38
CA GLN A 514 -3.25 31.35 -13.98
C GLN A 514 -4.51 30.88 -13.24
N ASP A 515 -5.68 31.05 -13.84
CA ASP A 515 -6.94 30.60 -13.27
C ASP A 515 -7.01 29.07 -13.22
N SER A 516 -6.44 28.39 -14.23
CA SER A 516 -6.30 26.94 -14.25
C SER A 516 -5.43 26.43 -13.10
N LEU A 517 -4.30 27.10 -12.83
CA LEU A 517 -3.44 26.78 -11.69
C LEU A 517 -4.17 26.98 -10.36
N ARG A 518 -4.85 28.11 -10.18
CA ARG A 518 -5.61 28.39 -8.95
C ARG A 518 -6.69 27.34 -8.71
N SER A 519 -7.42 26.94 -9.75
CA SER A 519 -8.43 25.89 -9.66
C SER A 519 -7.83 24.54 -9.28
N ALA A 520 -6.70 24.17 -9.89
CA ALA A 520 -5.99 22.93 -9.56
C ALA A 520 -5.47 22.93 -8.11
N LEU A 521 -4.87 24.02 -7.64
CA LEU A 521 -4.38 24.15 -6.25
C LEU A 521 -5.51 24.15 -5.21
N ALA A 522 -6.73 24.52 -5.58
CA ALA A 522 -7.91 24.39 -4.73
C ALA A 522 -8.43 22.94 -4.62
N GLY A 523 -7.75 21.96 -5.25
CA GLY A 523 -8.12 20.54 -5.22
C GLY A 523 -9.23 20.17 -6.20
N HIS A 524 -9.59 21.06 -7.12
CA HIS A 524 -10.64 20.78 -8.10
C HIS A 524 -10.07 20.01 -9.31
N ARG A 525 -10.67 18.86 -9.63
CA ARG A 525 -10.49 18.19 -10.93
C ARG A 525 -11.41 18.84 -11.96
N SER A 526 -10.98 19.99 -12.47
CA SER A 526 -11.81 20.83 -13.34
C SER A 526 -11.13 21.24 -14.63
N LEU A 527 -9.94 20.69 -14.94
CA LEU A 527 -9.26 21.04 -16.19
C LEU A 527 -9.85 20.22 -17.34
N ASN A 528 -10.23 20.90 -18.42
CA ASN A 528 -10.52 20.27 -19.71
C ASN A 528 -9.27 20.28 -20.60
N SER A 529 -9.38 19.77 -21.83
CA SER A 529 -8.26 19.74 -22.80
C SER A 529 -7.62 21.11 -23.03
N GLN A 530 -8.43 22.16 -23.13
CA GLN A 530 -7.97 23.53 -23.40
C GLN A 530 -7.24 24.13 -22.21
N THR A 531 -7.87 24.14 -21.03
CA THR A 531 -7.28 24.73 -19.82
C THR A 531 -6.04 23.97 -19.37
N ALA A 532 -6.03 22.64 -19.54
CA ALA A 532 -4.86 21.81 -19.25
C ALA A 532 -3.69 22.14 -20.20
N SER A 533 -3.96 22.33 -21.50
CA SER A 533 -2.95 22.75 -22.47
C SER A 533 -2.36 24.12 -22.12
N PHE A 534 -3.21 25.11 -21.80
CA PHE A 534 -2.74 26.45 -21.44
C PHE A 534 -1.83 26.45 -20.22
N LEU A 535 -2.26 25.77 -19.15
CA LEU A 535 -1.48 25.62 -17.93
C LEU A 535 -0.15 24.90 -18.20
N LEU A 536 -0.19 23.78 -18.91
CA LEU A 536 1.00 22.99 -19.19
C LEU A 536 2.03 23.78 -20.00
N VAL A 537 1.60 24.50 -21.05
CA VAL A 537 2.48 25.38 -21.85
C VAL A 537 3.12 26.46 -20.96
N ALA A 538 2.35 27.13 -20.10
CA ALA A 538 2.89 28.15 -19.21
C ALA A 538 3.89 27.56 -18.20
N MET A 539 3.59 26.40 -17.61
CA MET A 539 4.49 25.71 -16.68
C MET A 539 5.78 25.27 -17.39
N THR A 540 5.71 24.68 -18.58
CA THR A 540 6.92 24.26 -19.31
C THR A 540 7.77 25.45 -19.75
N ARG A 541 7.15 26.55 -20.19
CA ARG A 541 7.87 27.81 -20.48
C ARG A 541 8.60 28.34 -19.25
N SER A 542 7.99 28.28 -18.07
CA SER A 542 8.57 28.79 -16.82
C SER A 542 9.88 28.09 -16.40
N ILE A 543 10.10 26.86 -16.87
CA ILE A 543 11.33 26.09 -16.61
C ILE A 543 12.33 26.12 -17.78
N GLY A 544 12.09 26.96 -18.79
CA GLY A 544 13.01 27.19 -19.91
C GLY A 544 12.76 26.34 -21.15
N LEU A 545 11.61 25.66 -21.25
CA LEU A 545 11.25 24.90 -22.45
C LEU A 545 10.44 25.74 -23.43
N THR A 546 10.74 25.60 -24.72
CA THR A 546 9.92 26.19 -25.78
C THR A 546 8.70 25.30 -26.03
N SER A 547 7.52 25.88 -25.80
CA SER A 547 6.25 25.16 -25.91
C SER A 547 5.14 26.08 -26.41
N HIS A 548 4.15 25.49 -27.07
CA HIS A 548 3.07 26.19 -27.75
C HIS A 548 1.76 25.42 -27.58
N VAL A 549 0.64 26.09 -27.79
CA VAL A 549 -0.66 25.42 -27.89
C VAL A 549 -0.77 24.79 -29.27
N ALA A 550 -1.27 23.57 -29.36
CA ALA A 550 -1.64 22.93 -30.62
C ALA A 550 -3.14 22.68 -30.67
N GLN A 551 -3.77 23.02 -31.79
CA GLN A 551 -5.14 22.65 -32.09
C GLN A 551 -5.14 21.36 -32.91
N VAL A 552 -5.68 20.29 -32.32
CA VAL A 552 -5.87 19.00 -32.98
C VAL A 552 -7.12 19.07 -33.83
N VAL A 553 -7.03 18.48 -35.02
CA VAL A 553 -8.15 18.31 -35.96
C VAL A 553 -8.49 16.83 -36.10
N ARG A 554 -7.46 15.99 -36.16
CA ARG A 554 -7.58 14.53 -36.23
C ARG A 554 -6.75 13.88 -35.15
N ALA A 555 -7.42 13.14 -34.29
CA ALA A 555 -6.79 12.40 -33.21
C ALA A 555 -5.96 11.22 -33.74
N PHE A 556 -5.16 10.61 -32.86
CA PHE A 556 -4.29 9.48 -33.18
C PHE A 556 -5.04 8.23 -33.69
N ASP A 557 -6.32 8.09 -33.37
CA ASP A 557 -7.16 6.96 -33.79
C ASP A 557 -7.84 7.17 -35.16
N GLY A 558 -7.58 8.31 -35.82
CA GLY A 558 -8.21 8.65 -37.10
C GLY A 558 -9.47 9.49 -36.97
N SER A 559 -10.07 9.58 -35.78
CA SER A 559 -11.29 10.36 -35.56
C SER A 559 -11.04 11.85 -35.74
N ARG A 560 -12.03 12.57 -36.30
CA ARG A 560 -12.02 14.04 -36.27
C ARG A 560 -12.42 14.47 -34.85
N ALA A 561 -11.50 15.11 -34.15
CA ALA A 561 -11.71 15.64 -32.81
C ALA A 561 -11.03 17.00 -32.73
N THR A 562 -11.80 18.03 -32.40
CA THR A 562 -11.29 19.39 -32.25
C THR A 562 -11.02 19.70 -30.78
N HIS A 563 -9.77 19.55 -30.37
CA HIS A 563 -9.33 19.89 -29.02
C HIS A 563 -7.95 20.53 -29.02
N ALA A 564 -7.56 21.08 -27.87
CA ALA A 564 -6.24 21.66 -27.68
C ALA A 564 -5.31 20.71 -26.90
N CYS A 565 -4.05 20.68 -27.30
CA CYS A 565 -2.94 19.98 -26.64
C CYS A 565 -1.78 20.96 -26.44
N ALA A 566 -0.82 20.61 -25.59
CA ALA A 566 0.45 21.33 -25.54
C ALA A 566 1.42 20.71 -26.53
N PHE A 567 2.23 21.53 -27.20
CA PHE A 567 3.27 21.09 -28.12
C PHE A 567 4.62 21.57 -27.61
N LEU A 568 5.46 20.63 -27.23
CA LEU A 568 6.79 20.88 -26.68
C LEU A 568 7.82 20.69 -27.81
N THR A 569 8.55 21.73 -28.17
CA THR A 569 9.58 21.63 -29.21
C THR A 569 10.84 20.99 -28.64
N THR A 570 11.35 19.96 -29.31
CA THR A 570 12.63 19.31 -28.97
C THR A 570 13.77 19.79 -29.86
N SER A 571 13.45 20.33 -31.05
CA SER A 571 14.37 21.00 -31.96
C SER A 571 13.63 22.05 -32.79
N VAL A 572 14.32 22.65 -33.78
CA VAL A 572 13.72 23.62 -34.71
C VAL A 572 12.59 22.99 -35.55
N THR A 573 12.67 21.69 -35.83
CA THR A 573 11.76 20.99 -36.76
C THR A 573 10.99 19.84 -36.12
N GLN A 574 11.24 19.55 -34.84
CA GLN A 574 10.63 18.43 -34.13
C GLN A 574 10.06 18.88 -32.79
N GLY A 575 8.98 18.23 -32.40
CA GLY A 575 8.40 18.36 -31.08
C GLY A 575 7.54 17.16 -30.73
N ILE A 576 7.02 17.18 -29.51
CA ILE A 576 6.11 16.16 -29.00
C ILE A 576 4.81 16.82 -28.55
N LEU A 577 3.70 16.13 -28.75
CA LEU A 577 2.38 16.56 -28.29
C LEU A 577 2.11 16.00 -26.90
N LEU A 578 1.75 16.86 -25.96
CA LEU A 578 1.37 16.52 -24.60
C LEU A 578 -0.16 16.65 -24.48
N ASP A 579 -0.84 15.52 -24.37
CA ASP A 579 -2.30 15.46 -24.31
C ASP A 579 -2.72 14.91 -22.94
N ALA A 580 -3.02 15.83 -22.03
CA ALA A 580 -3.36 15.51 -20.65
C ALA A 580 -4.68 14.73 -20.51
N PRO A 581 -5.77 15.05 -21.25
CA PRO A 581 -6.98 14.23 -21.28
C PRO A 581 -6.74 12.77 -21.70
N SER A 582 -5.93 12.54 -22.74
CA SER A 582 -5.59 11.18 -23.18
C SER A 582 -4.53 10.50 -22.31
N ARG A 583 -3.89 11.24 -21.39
CA ARG A 583 -2.78 10.82 -20.53
C ARG A 583 -1.61 10.24 -21.34
N TRP A 584 -1.35 10.85 -22.50
CA TRP A 584 -0.29 10.42 -23.41
C TRP A 584 0.74 11.53 -23.62
N PHE A 585 1.95 11.24 -23.15
CA PHE A 585 3.12 12.09 -23.30
C PHE A 585 3.83 11.82 -24.63
N GLY A 586 3.58 12.64 -25.65
CA GLY A 586 4.03 12.41 -27.03
C GLY A 586 3.00 11.64 -27.86
N VAL A 587 1.74 12.07 -27.84
CA VAL A 587 0.65 11.46 -28.61
C VAL A 587 0.84 11.64 -30.12
N PRO A 588 0.59 10.62 -30.97
CA PRO A 588 0.79 10.71 -32.42
C PRO A 588 -0.48 11.22 -33.13
N HIS A 589 -1.01 12.39 -32.73
CA HIS A 589 -2.15 12.99 -33.43
C HIS A 589 -1.84 13.14 -34.92
N LEU A 590 -2.78 12.75 -35.77
CA LEU A 590 -2.57 12.64 -37.21
C LEU A 590 -2.60 14.00 -37.92
N GLU A 591 -3.44 14.92 -37.44
CA GLU A 591 -3.60 16.25 -38.02
C GLU A 591 -3.80 17.28 -36.92
N PHE A 592 -2.90 18.27 -36.86
CA PHE A 592 -2.95 19.34 -35.88
C PHE A 592 -2.21 20.58 -36.40
N ARG A 593 -2.47 21.73 -35.78
CA ARG A 593 -1.80 23.01 -36.06
C ARG A 593 -1.22 23.59 -34.77
N VAL A 594 0.07 23.91 -34.79
CA VAL A 594 0.72 24.66 -33.71
C VAL A 594 0.34 26.13 -33.82
N LEU A 595 -0.09 26.72 -32.71
CA LEU A 595 -0.63 28.07 -32.64
C LEU A 595 0.40 29.04 -32.04
N CYS A 596 0.38 30.29 -32.50
CA CYS A 596 1.00 31.38 -31.77
C CYS A 596 0.12 31.83 -30.58
N ASP A 597 0.66 32.62 -29.67
CA ASP A 597 -0.04 33.03 -28.45
C ASP A 597 -1.31 33.88 -28.76
N ALA A 598 -1.32 34.68 -29.83
CA ALA A 598 -2.51 35.40 -30.30
C ALA A 598 -3.62 34.44 -30.75
N GLN A 599 -3.26 33.37 -31.47
CA GLN A 599 -4.22 32.35 -31.89
C GLN A 599 -4.70 31.50 -30.71
N ALA A 600 -3.84 31.23 -29.72
CA ALA A 600 -4.25 30.62 -28.47
C ALA A 600 -5.25 31.52 -27.70
N ALA A 601 -5.01 32.84 -27.68
CA ALA A 601 -5.94 33.80 -27.12
C ALA A 601 -7.29 33.80 -27.87
N ALA A 602 -7.27 33.62 -29.20
CA ALA A 602 -8.48 33.43 -29.98
C ALA A 602 -9.29 32.20 -29.53
N LEU A 603 -8.63 31.08 -29.18
CA LEU A 603 -9.31 29.90 -28.63
C LEU A 603 -9.93 30.17 -27.25
N LEU A 604 -9.25 30.93 -26.39
CA LEU A 604 -9.82 31.36 -25.10
C LEU A 604 -11.04 32.27 -25.32
N LEU A 605 -10.99 33.19 -26.28
CA LEU A 605 -12.08 34.11 -26.57
C LEU A 605 -13.28 33.41 -27.26
N SER A 606 -13.01 32.45 -28.15
CA SER A 606 -13.99 31.70 -28.95
C SER A 606 -14.85 30.76 -28.11
N GLY A 607 -16.16 31.01 -28.04
CA GLY A 607 -17.14 30.39 -27.13
C GLY A 607 -17.53 31.26 -25.92
N SER A 608 -17.07 32.52 -25.86
CA SER A 608 -17.47 33.44 -24.79
C SER A 608 -18.95 33.85 -24.99
N ARG A 609 -19.67 34.21 -23.92
CA ARG A 609 -21.13 34.46 -23.98
C ARG A 609 -21.53 35.73 -24.75
N GLY A 610 -20.61 36.37 -25.48
CA GLY A 610 -20.87 37.63 -26.19
C GLY A 610 -20.26 37.64 -27.59
N LEU A 611 -20.95 38.33 -28.51
CA LEU A 611 -20.52 38.54 -29.89
C LEU A 611 -19.13 39.21 -29.96
N ASP A 612 -18.84 40.16 -29.07
CA ASP A 612 -17.58 40.91 -29.06
C ASP A 612 -16.34 40.00 -28.93
N GLY A 613 -16.41 38.99 -28.06
CA GLY A 613 -15.31 38.04 -27.87
C GLY A 613 -15.10 37.14 -29.09
N GLU A 614 -16.18 36.70 -29.74
CA GLU A 614 -16.11 35.91 -30.98
C GLU A 614 -15.55 36.74 -32.14
N LEU A 615 -15.96 38.00 -32.26
CA LEU A 615 -15.43 38.92 -33.26
C LEU A 615 -13.93 39.12 -33.06
N LEU A 616 -13.50 39.34 -31.82
CA LEU A 616 -12.10 39.48 -31.46
C LEU A 616 -11.31 38.20 -31.78
N ALA A 617 -11.85 37.04 -31.43
CA ALA A 617 -11.28 35.74 -31.79
C ALA A 617 -11.13 35.59 -33.31
N SER A 618 -12.14 35.97 -34.09
CA SER A 618 -12.10 35.87 -35.55
C SER A 618 -11.10 36.82 -36.21
N LYS A 619 -10.75 37.92 -35.55
CA LYS A 619 -9.65 38.81 -36.00
C LYS A 619 -8.30 38.18 -35.70
N LEU A 620 -8.14 37.56 -34.54
CA LEU A 620 -6.88 36.92 -34.13
C LEU A 620 -6.61 35.63 -34.91
N TYR A 621 -7.64 34.86 -35.22
CA TYR A 621 -7.53 33.59 -35.92
C TYR A 621 -8.60 33.41 -37.02
N PRO A 622 -8.55 34.22 -38.10
CA PRO A 622 -9.53 34.23 -39.19
C PRO A 622 -9.50 32.98 -40.05
N GLU A 623 -8.46 32.17 -39.96
CA GLU A 623 -8.29 30.92 -40.72
C GLU A 623 -8.85 29.70 -39.98
N SER A 624 -9.55 29.89 -38.86
CA SER A 624 -10.17 28.81 -38.07
C SER A 624 -11.66 28.63 -38.45
N PRO A 625 -12.04 27.48 -39.07
CA PRO A 625 -13.44 27.20 -39.40
C PRO A 625 -14.36 27.26 -38.19
N ALA A 626 -13.94 26.71 -37.05
CA ALA A 626 -14.72 26.69 -35.82
C ALA A 626 -15.02 28.10 -35.30
N ILE A 627 -14.04 29.01 -35.31
CA ILE A 627 -14.24 30.39 -34.83
C ILE A 627 -15.15 31.16 -35.80
N LEU A 628 -14.94 31.03 -37.11
CA LEU A 628 -15.81 31.67 -38.10
C LEU A 628 -17.25 31.17 -37.98
N PHE A 629 -17.44 29.87 -37.76
CA PHE A 629 -18.75 29.27 -37.54
C PHE A 629 -19.41 29.77 -36.25
N ASN A 630 -18.65 29.92 -35.16
CA ASN A 630 -19.18 30.50 -33.92
C ASN A 630 -19.67 31.94 -34.12
N VAL A 631 -18.91 32.78 -34.84
CA VAL A 631 -19.37 34.14 -35.18
C VAL A 631 -20.61 34.12 -36.06
N PHE A 632 -20.62 33.30 -37.11
CA PHE A 632 -21.80 33.07 -37.96
C PHE A 632 -23.02 32.75 -37.10
N PHE A 633 -22.88 31.78 -36.20
CA PHE A 633 -23.95 31.33 -35.33
C PHE A 633 -24.40 32.40 -34.34
N ARG A 634 -23.50 33.25 -33.84
CA ARG A 634 -23.89 34.40 -32.99
C ARG A 634 -24.70 35.44 -33.75
N TYR A 635 -24.27 35.82 -34.95
CA TYR A 635 -25.04 36.74 -35.78
C TYR A 635 -26.40 36.17 -36.17
N TRP A 636 -26.44 34.87 -36.46
CA TRP A 636 -27.68 34.14 -36.67
C TRP A 636 -28.62 34.23 -35.46
N GLN A 637 -28.12 34.00 -34.25
CA GLN A 637 -28.92 34.06 -33.03
C GLN A 637 -29.53 35.45 -32.76
N VAL A 638 -28.82 36.53 -33.10
CA VAL A 638 -29.30 37.91 -32.89
C VAL A 638 -30.14 38.43 -34.06
N GLY A 639 -30.29 37.65 -35.13
CA GLY A 639 -31.11 37.98 -36.30
C GLY A 639 -30.44 38.90 -37.32
N ASP A 640 -29.11 39.05 -37.27
CA ASP A 640 -28.34 39.78 -38.28
C ASP A 640 -27.90 38.82 -39.39
N TRP A 641 -28.82 38.55 -40.31
CA TRP A 641 -28.64 37.57 -41.38
C TRP A 641 -27.60 38.01 -42.42
N GLU A 642 -27.41 39.31 -42.59
CA GLU A 642 -26.44 39.86 -43.54
C GLU A 642 -25.01 39.62 -43.04
N ALA A 643 -24.75 39.94 -41.77
CA ALA A 643 -23.46 39.63 -41.15
C ALA A 643 -23.22 38.12 -41.07
N ALA A 644 -24.24 37.32 -40.73
CA ALA A 644 -24.14 35.86 -40.76
C ALA A 644 -23.74 35.35 -42.17
N ALA A 645 -24.34 35.90 -43.23
CA ALA A 645 -24.03 35.49 -44.60
C ALA A 645 -22.59 35.82 -45.00
N GLU A 646 -22.04 36.95 -44.53
CA GLU A 646 -20.63 37.28 -44.74
C GLU A 646 -19.71 36.23 -44.10
N TYR A 647 -19.97 35.85 -42.85
CA TYR A 647 -19.16 34.86 -42.15
C TYR A 647 -19.33 33.44 -42.73
N SER A 648 -20.51 33.09 -43.23
CA SER A 648 -20.72 31.84 -43.97
C SER A 648 -19.91 31.80 -45.27
N LYS A 649 -19.82 32.91 -46.03
CA LYS A 649 -18.97 32.99 -47.24
C LYS A 649 -17.49 32.88 -46.89
N ARG A 650 -17.05 33.49 -45.80
CA ARG A 650 -15.67 33.38 -45.31
C ARG A 650 -15.35 31.95 -44.89
N LEU A 651 -16.26 31.30 -44.18
CA LEU A 651 -16.14 29.90 -43.77
C LEU A 651 -16.01 28.97 -44.99
N ASP A 652 -16.89 29.10 -45.98
CA ASP A 652 -16.83 28.31 -47.22
C ASP A 652 -15.55 28.58 -48.03
N LYS A 653 -15.01 29.81 -48.00
CA LYS A 653 -13.72 30.10 -48.62
C LYS A 653 -12.55 29.37 -47.95
N ILE A 654 -12.60 29.18 -46.62
CA ILE A 654 -11.55 28.49 -45.86
C ILE A 654 -11.71 26.97 -45.97
N GLU A 655 -12.94 26.48 -45.88
CA GLU A 655 -13.24 25.05 -45.94
C GLU A 655 -14.38 24.81 -46.96
N PRO A 656 -14.09 24.84 -48.28
CA PRO A 656 -15.12 24.65 -49.30
C PRO A 656 -15.75 23.27 -49.19
N GLY A 657 -17.07 23.25 -48.99
CA GLY A 657 -17.81 22.00 -48.75
C GLY A 657 -17.41 21.24 -47.48
N GLY A 658 -16.79 21.92 -46.50
CA GLY A 658 -16.55 21.40 -45.16
C GLY A 658 -17.82 21.25 -44.33
N ALA A 659 -17.78 20.45 -43.25
CA ALA A 659 -18.97 20.13 -42.48
C ALA A 659 -19.65 21.37 -41.87
N LEU A 660 -18.87 22.32 -41.34
CA LEU A 660 -19.40 23.58 -40.80
C LEU A 660 -19.94 24.50 -41.89
N SER A 661 -19.29 24.56 -43.06
CA SER A 661 -19.75 25.31 -44.23
C SER A 661 -21.09 24.78 -44.74
N GLU A 662 -21.20 23.46 -44.86
CA GLU A 662 -22.43 22.76 -45.24
C GLU A 662 -23.54 22.98 -44.20
N TRP A 663 -23.20 22.98 -42.91
CA TRP A 663 -24.18 23.29 -41.86
C TRP A 663 -24.70 24.73 -41.91
N ALA A 664 -23.81 25.71 -42.16
CA ALA A 664 -24.22 27.09 -42.36
C ALA A 664 -25.15 27.23 -43.58
N ALA A 665 -24.82 26.57 -44.70
CA ALA A 665 -25.66 26.54 -45.89
C ALA A 665 -27.03 25.89 -45.62
N SER A 666 -27.07 24.80 -44.84
CA SER A 666 -28.30 24.16 -44.39
C SER A 666 -29.20 25.13 -43.62
N THR A 667 -28.61 25.88 -42.69
CA THR A 667 -29.29 26.86 -41.84
C THR A 667 -29.92 27.99 -42.67
N PHE A 668 -29.22 28.49 -43.70
CA PHE A 668 -29.78 29.48 -44.64
C PHE A 668 -30.91 28.90 -45.51
N ALA A 669 -30.72 27.71 -46.07
CA ALA A 669 -31.75 27.08 -46.90
C ALA A 669 -33.04 26.83 -46.10
N ASP A 670 -32.91 26.48 -44.82
CA ASP A 670 -34.05 26.30 -43.91
C ASP A 670 -34.82 27.62 -43.69
N HIS A 671 -34.09 28.69 -43.41
CA HIS A 671 -34.65 30.04 -43.25
C HIS A 671 -35.35 30.57 -44.51
N GLU A 672 -34.86 30.21 -45.69
CA GLU A 672 -35.49 30.54 -46.98
C GLU A 672 -36.70 29.65 -47.32
N GLY A 673 -37.04 28.68 -46.46
CA GLY A 673 -38.14 27.74 -46.69
C GLY A 673 -37.82 26.63 -47.70
N ARG A 674 -36.53 26.46 -48.06
CA ARG A 674 -36.04 25.41 -48.98
C ARG A 674 -35.65 24.15 -48.20
N LEU A 675 -36.62 23.54 -47.52
CA LEU A 675 -36.40 22.37 -46.66
C LEU A 675 -35.66 21.19 -47.34
N PRO A 676 -35.92 20.83 -48.61
CA PRO A 676 -35.17 19.76 -49.27
C PRO A 676 -33.66 20.05 -49.38
N ASP A 677 -33.32 21.30 -49.69
CA ASP A 677 -31.93 21.75 -49.80
C ASP A 677 -31.28 21.80 -48.41
N ALA A 678 -32.01 22.30 -47.40
CA ALA A 678 -31.55 22.34 -46.02
C ALA A 678 -31.16 20.95 -45.50
N LEU A 679 -32.00 19.94 -45.75
CA LEU A 679 -31.74 18.57 -45.36
C LEU A 679 -30.60 17.91 -46.15
N ALA A 680 -30.46 18.24 -47.43
CA ALA A 680 -29.33 17.76 -48.24
C ALA A 680 -27.99 18.27 -47.71
N HIS A 681 -27.91 19.57 -47.38
CA HIS A 681 -26.73 20.17 -46.77
C HIS A 681 -26.45 19.59 -45.37
N ALA A 682 -27.46 19.42 -44.53
CA ALA A 682 -27.32 18.80 -43.21
C ALA A 682 -26.80 17.35 -43.31
N ALA A 683 -27.35 16.55 -44.22
CA ALA A 683 -26.90 15.19 -44.46
C ALA A 683 -25.45 15.15 -44.96
N LYS A 684 -25.04 16.11 -45.80
CA LYS A 684 -23.65 16.23 -46.25
C LYS A 684 -22.71 16.58 -45.10
N ALA A 685 -23.08 17.52 -44.22
CA ALA A 685 -22.30 17.83 -43.02
C ALA A 685 -22.10 16.58 -42.13
N ILE A 686 -23.16 15.81 -41.88
CA ILE A 686 -23.09 14.54 -41.13
C ILE A 686 -22.22 13.51 -41.85
N SER A 687 -22.26 13.45 -43.19
CA SER A 687 -21.42 12.50 -43.94
C SER A 687 -19.93 12.82 -43.85
N ILE A 688 -19.58 14.10 -43.71
CA ILE A 688 -18.19 14.57 -43.56
C ILE A 688 -17.70 14.33 -42.14
N GLU A 689 -18.56 14.58 -41.14
CA GLU A 689 -18.27 14.35 -39.72
C GLU A 689 -19.31 13.41 -39.07
N PRO A 690 -19.22 12.10 -39.37
CA PRO A 690 -20.23 11.12 -38.94
C PRO A 690 -20.27 10.93 -37.43
N ASP A 691 -19.17 11.21 -36.73
CA ASP A 691 -19.04 11.04 -35.29
C ASP A 691 -19.44 12.30 -34.50
N SER A 692 -19.80 13.38 -35.19
CA SER A 692 -20.20 14.63 -34.57
C SER A 692 -21.62 14.54 -34.01
N ALA A 693 -21.72 14.50 -32.67
CA ALA A 693 -23.00 14.57 -31.99
C ALA A 693 -23.72 15.89 -32.30
N PHE A 694 -22.98 17.00 -32.43
CA PHE A 694 -23.52 18.33 -32.73
C PHE A 694 -24.40 18.30 -33.99
N PHE A 695 -23.87 17.86 -35.14
CA PHE A 695 -24.65 17.87 -36.40
C PHE A 695 -25.88 16.96 -36.35
N ARG A 696 -25.77 15.81 -35.66
CA ARG A 696 -26.90 14.88 -35.51
C ARG A 696 -28.01 15.44 -34.62
N LEU A 697 -27.64 16.10 -33.52
CA LEU A 697 -28.57 16.78 -32.63
C LEU A 697 -29.31 17.90 -33.37
N GLN A 698 -28.55 18.78 -34.03
CA GLN A 698 -29.12 19.91 -34.74
C GLN A 698 -30.01 19.44 -35.91
N HIS A 699 -29.62 18.38 -36.62
CA HIS A 699 -30.45 17.78 -37.67
C HIS A 699 -31.76 17.18 -37.11
N GLY A 700 -31.68 16.48 -35.97
CA GLY A 700 -32.87 15.97 -35.28
C GLY A 700 -33.82 17.09 -34.84
N GLN A 701 -33.29 18.20 -34.33
CA GLN A 701 -34.08 19.38 -33.94
C GLN A 701 -34.73 20.05 -35.16
N MET A 702 -34.00 20.22 -36.27
CA MET A 702 -34.56 20.75 -37.51
C MET A 702 -35.71 19.88 -38.02
N LEU A 703 -35.57 18.56 -38.02
CA LEU A 703 -36.64 17.63 -38.39
C LEU A 703 -37.89 17.76 -37.48
N LEU A 704 -37.70 17.99 -36.17
CA LEU A 704 -38.81 18.24 -35.24
C LEU A 704 -39.55 19.53 -35.58
N LEU A 705 -38.82 20.63 -35.83
CA LEU A 705 -39.41 21.92 -36.17
C LEU A 705 -40.30 21.85 -37.42
N HIS A 706 -39.98 20.96 -38.36
CA HIS A 706 -40.75 20.73 -39.58
C HIS A 706 -41.75 19.58 -39.50
N GLY A 707 -42.05 19.07 -38.30
CA GLY A 707 -43.07 18.03 -38.09
C GLY A 707 -42.69 16.63 -38.58
N ARG A 708 -41.41 16.37 -38.89
CA ARG A 708 -40.89 15.05 -39.31
C ARG A 708 -40.51 14.19 -38.11
N THR A 709 -41.45 14.00 -37.20
CA THR A 709 -41.24 13.44 -35.85
C THR A 709 -40.58 12.05 -35.85
N ASN A 710 -40.94 11.17 -36.79
CA ASN A 710 -40.37 9.83 -36.85
C ASN A 710 -38.88 9.85 -37.22
N GLU A 711 -38.50 10.71 -38.17
CA GLU A 711 -37.11 10.83 -38.63
C GLU A 711 -36.26 11.56 -37.59
N ALA A 712 -36.81 12.60 -36.98
CA ALA A 712 -36.19 13.28 -35.86
C ALA A 712 -35.85 12.31 -34.72
N ARG A 713 -36.79 11.41 -34.37
CA ARG A 713 -36.58 10.40 -33.32
C ARG A 713 -35.41 9.46 -33.63
N VAL A 714 -35.24 9.08 -34.89
CA VAL A 714 -34.10 8.25 -35.32
C VAL A 714 -32.80 9.04 -35.18
N ALA A 715 -32.74 10.24 -35.75
CA ALA A 715 -31.54 11.09 -35.70
C ALA A 715 -31.10 11.43 -34.26
N LEU A 716 -32.05 11.77 -33.38
CA LEU A 716 -31.78 12.08 -31.97
C LEU A 716 -31.30 10.85 -31.18
N LYS A 717 -31.82 9.66 -31.47
CA LYS A 717 -31.32 8.41 -30.85
C LYS A 717 -29.92 8.08 -31.31
N GLU A 718 -29.63 8.25 -32.60
CA GLU A 718 -28.28 8.07 -33.13
C GLU A 718 -27.29 9.03 -32.47
N ALA A 719 -27.68 10.29 -32.26
CA ALA A 719 -26.83 11.29 -31.60
C ALA A 719 -26.37 10.85 -30.19
N LEU A 720 -27.23 10.15 -29.43
CA LEU A 720 -26.89 9.65 -28.08
C LEU A 720 -25.82 8.55 -28.06
N HIS A 721 -25.49 7.95 -29.21
CA HIS A 721 -24.40 6.98 -29.33
C HIS A 721 -23.02 7.65 -29.38
N TYR A 722 -22.97 8.97 -29.59
CA TYR A 722 -21.75 9.77 -29.68
C TYR A 722 -21.56 10.62 -28.41
N GLN A 723 -20.43 11.33 -28.33
CA GLN A 723 -20.15 12.23 -27.19
C GLN A 723 -21.13 13.41 -27.18
N VAL A 724 -22.12 13.34 -26.29
CA VAL A 724 -23.05 14.41 -25.94
C VAL A 724 -22.82 14.86 -24.51
N THR A 725 -22.95 16.15 -24.23
CA THR A 725 -22.94 16.68 -22.87
C THR A 725 -24.14 16.16 -22.08
N ASP A 726 -24.06 16.15 -20.75
CA ASP A 726 -25.20 15.76 -19.90
C ASP A 726 -26.44 16.65 -20.12
N GLY A 727 -26.22 17.92 -20.46
CA GLY A 727 -27.28 18.85 -20.80
C GLY A 727 -27.98 18.45 -22.10
N GLU A 728 -27.22 18.20 -23.16
CA GLU A 728 -27.74 17.72 -24.45
C GLU A 728 -28.44 16.38 -24.28
N ARG A 729 -27.86 15.44 -23.53
CA ARG A 729 -28.46 14.14 -23.24
C ARG A 729 -29.83 14.31 -22.58
N LYS A 730 -29.94 15.15 -21.54
CA LYS A 730 -31.22 15.43 -20.87
C LYS A 730 -32.25 16.04 -21.83
N ILE A 731 -31.84 16.99 -22.66
CA ILE A 731 -32.72 17.61 -23.66
C ILE A 731 -33.23 16.55 -24.65
N VAL A 732 -32.33 15.71 -25.18
CA VAL A 732 -32.70 14.65 -26.12
C VAL A 732 -33.62 13.63 -25.47
N GLU A 733 -33.29 13.17 -24.26
CA GLU A 733 -34.12 12.22 -23.52
C GLU A 733 -35.50 12.79 -23.20
N GLN A 734 -35.61 14.10 -22.98
CA GLN A 734 -36.89 14.78 -22.83
C GLN A 734 -37.66 14.80 -24.17
N LEU A 735 -37.02 15.24 -25.26
CA LEU A 735 -37.63 15.28 -26.60
C LEU A 735 -38.08 13.88 -27.08
N LEU A 736 -37.36 12.81 -26.69
CA LEU A 736 -37.74 11.43 -27.00
C LEU A 736 -38.91 10.90 -26.16
N LYS A 737 -39.21 11.53 -25.02
CA LYS A 737 -40.36 11.19 -24.15
C LYS A 737 -41.63 11.93 -24.56
N GLU A 738 -41.50 13.09 -25.20
CA GLU A 738 -42.62 13.85 -25.75
C GLU A 738 -43.21 13.09 -26.97
N LYS A 739 -44.54 12.97 -27.01
CA LYS A 739 -45.25 12.03 -27.91
C LYS A 739 -45.27 12.47 -29.35
#